data_AF-A0A969SSW1-F1
#
_entry.id   AF-A0A969SSW1-F1
#
_cell.length_a   1.000
_cell.length_b   1.000
_cell.length_c   1.000
_cell.angle_alpha   90.00
_cell.angle_beta   90.00
_cell.angle_gamma   90.00
#
_symmetry.space_group_name_H-M   'P 1'
#
loop_
_entity.id
_entity.type
_entity.pdbx_description
1 polymer ?
#
loop_
_entity_poly.entity_id
_entity_poly.type
_entity_poly.pdbx_seq_one_letter_code
_entity_poly.pdbx_strand_id
1 'polypeptide(L)'
;MEFENYYKVGGSLKANHSTYVSRKADAQIFQRLQIGEYCFVFNSRQMGKSSLRVQAIKKLRAIGIKCASIDLTIIGSHASPEKWYKGFANQLLNSLEIDDVDFNAWWLQHDSWTDVQRLNLLLESLVLNRFSENIIIFIDEIDTLLKTEFKDDFFALIRACYNQRAESSKYERLTFCLLGVATPGDLIQERERTPFNIGTSIELTGFNFFEAKDALIPGLAYKVEHPEIVLKDVLYWTGGQPFLTQKLCNLIAQETINTNLIVRELVEKYLINNWEAQDEPEHLRTIRDRLLRNEQKAGRLLGLYQQVLQAGEKIVVDSSQEQTELRLSGLVVKKDSCLKVYNPIYQAVFNRDWIEKELDKLRPYSEAINNWLNSQKSPLWLLQETVLNEALTWAIGKNLSNTDYEFLQESQKITIELQIEANHKLTEINQKLADANEIASQKLTKTNEEAKQQLAKANQKAKYIIWIGGIVATFLVLIGQNRLDTAKEATRLTQEGYNAEQKLKTKQLESLFLAMQAGQDLKPLVPNHSSLGEYQTTTPLSALLNILANIREYNQFDIGQKIGRGASFSPDNQLIAFVNNELTIGNDDVTFKLWNRDGTPIKTLSGHKEKVKSLSFSYDSQYIASGSDDRTIKLWTRDGALIKTLSGHEESVVSVSFSSDNTIASASKDGIIKVWQLNGTLVTNIPVQMEGNLITTAAISPNGEFIAVGGEEGIIELWNRDGTFIKNLSGHKGLVTKVTFSPDEETIATAAQDGTIKLWKFNGTLIQTIKAHTGEINTVSFSPNSKIIISGSNDQTIKLWQLDGTLLDGTLIDTFVGHSDSVINVNFNSNGKKSPLLTRMAQLNFGAWMSLL
;
A
#
# COMPACT_ATOMS: atom_id res chain seq x y z
N MET A 1 -5.44 -62.15 -12.46
CA MET A 1 -5.64 -60.69 -12.57
C MET A 1 -4.45 -60.05 -11.89
N GLU A 2 -3.66 -59.28 -12.61
CA GLU A 2 -2.53 -58.56 -12.02
C GLU A 2 -3.07 -57.47 -11.09
N PHE A 3 -3.07 -57.77 -9.78
CA PHE A 3 -3.48 -56.83 -8.75
C PHE A 3 -2.45 -55.70 -8.51
N GLU A 4 -1.31 -55.74 -9.21
CA GLU A 4 -0.25 -54.72 -9.15
C GLU A 4 -0.71 -53.33 -9.61
N ASN A 5 -1.82 -53.24 -10.35
CA ASN A 5 -2.42 -51.98 -10.82
C ASN A 5 -3.85 -51.76 -10.29
N TYR A 6 -4.19 -52.36 -9.14
CA TYR A 6 -5.54 -52.21 -8.56
C TYR A 6 -5.83 -50.76 -8.16
N TYR A 7 -4.86 -50.08 -7.54
CA TYR A 7 -5.00 -48.69 -7.10
C TYR A 7 -4.67 -47.71 -8.20
N LYS A 8 -5.40 -46.59 -8.24
CA LYS A 8 -5.15 -45.51 -9.19
C LYS A 8 -4.66 -44.27 -8.45
N VAL A 9 -3.36 -44.04 -8.54
CA VAL A 9 -2.70 -42.87 -7.95
C VAL A 9 -2.80 -41.69 -8.92
N GLY A 10 -3.69 -40.74 -8.63
CA GLY A 10 -3.89 -39.53 -9.42
C GLY A 10 -4.92 -39.63 -10.55
N GLY A 11 -5.31 -38.47 -11.07
CA GLY A 11 -6.32 -38.32 -12.12
C GLY A 11 -7.76 -38.62 -11.68
N SER A 12 -8.71 -38.45 -12.61
CA SER A 12 -10.12 -38.75 -12.37
C SER A 12 -10.43 -40.25 -12.50
N LEU A 13 -11.28 -40.77 -11.62
CA LEU A 13 -11.79 -42.14 -11.71
C LEU A 13 -12.99 -42.18 -12.65
N LYS A 14 -13.04 -43.22 -13.50
CA LYS A 14 -14.22 -43.51 -14.30
C LYS A 14 -15.37 -43.91 -13.38
N ALA A 15 -16.61 -43.73 -13.84
CA ALA A 15 -17.80 -43.95 -13.02
C ALA A 15 -17.96 -45.38 -12.48
N ASN A 16 -17.29 -46.37 -13.08
CA ASN A 16 -17.33 -47.78 -12.66
C ASN A 16 -15.98 -48.28 -12.12
N HIS A 17 -15.05 -47.40 -11.78
CA HIS A 17 -13.73 -47.82 -11.27
C HIS A 17 -13.89 -48.52 -9.91
N SER A 18 -13.29 -49.69 -9.76
CA SER A 18 -13.40 -50.53 -8.55
C SER A 18 -12.88 -49.85 -7.27
N THR A 19 -11.94 -48.93 -7.40
CA THR A 19 -11.39 -48.16 -6.27
C THR A 19 -12.09 -46.84 -5.98
N TYR A 20 -13.24 -46.56 -6.61
CA TYR A 20 -14.01 -45.38 -6.27
C TYR A 20 -14.66 -45.54 -4.88
N VAL A 21 -14.25 -44.69 -3.95
CA VAL A 21 -14.82 -44.62 -2.60
C VAL A 21 -16.01 -43.66 -2.62
N SER A 22 -17.23 -44.21 -2.44
CA SER A 22 -18.45 -43.40 -2.32
C SER A 22 -18.50 -42.73 -0.95
N ARG A 23 -18.60 -41.40 -0.94
CA ARG A 23 -18.60 -40.59 0.29
C ARG A 23 -19.98 -40.08 0.64
N LYS A 24 -20.14 -39.54 1.85
CA LYS A 24 -21.34 -38.76 2.24
C LYS A 24 -21.66 -37.64 1.26
N ALA A 25 -20.63 -36.97 0.71
CA ALA A 25 -20.78 -35.91 -0.28
C ALA A 25 -21.47 -36.39 -1.58
N ASP A 26 -21.28 -37.64 -1.99
CA ASP A 26 -21.93 -38.23 -3.17
C ASP A 26 -23.45 -38.28 -3.03
N ALA A 27 -23.94 -38.63 -1.84
CA ALA A 27 -25.37 -38.64 -1.55
C ALA A 27 -25.92 -37.22 -1.45
N GLN A 28 -25.21 -36.33 -0.76
CA GLN A 28 -25.63 -34.94 -0.56
C GLN A 28 -25.72 -34.16 -1.88
N ILE A 29 -24.71 -34.26 -2.75
CA ILE A 29 -24.70 -33.55 -4.03
C ILE A 29 -25.83 -34.08 -4.92
N PHE A 30 -26.03 -35.40 -4.95
CA PHE A 30 -27.08 -36.01 -5.74
C PHE A 30 -28.48 -35.56 -5.28
N GLN A 31 -28.77 -35.66 -3.97
CA GLN A 31 -30.08 -35.31 -3.41
C GLN A 31 -30.43 -33.83 -3.63
N ARG A 32 -29.47 -32.92 -3.39
CA ARG A 32 -29.69 -31.47 -3.56
C ARG A 32 -29.86 -31.06 -5.00
N LEU A 33 -29.01 -31.57 -5.89
CA LEU A 33 -29.12 -31.32 -7.32
C LEU A 33 -30.43 -31.88 -7.90
N GLN A 34 -30.89 -33.03 -7.39
CA GLN A 34 -32.16 -33.62 -7.80
C GLN A 34 -33.37 -32.73 -7.49
N ILE A 35 -33.37 -32.02 -6.36
CA ILE A 35 -34.44 -31.07 -5.98
C ILE A 35 -34.23 -29.65 -6.56
N GLY A 36 -33.22 -29.46 -7.40
CA GLY A 36 -32.96 -28.19 -8.07
C GLY A 36 -32.18 -27.15 -7.24
N GLU A 37 -31.56 -27.54 -6.14
CA GLU A 37 -30.72 -26.63 -5.34
C GLU A 37 -29.35 -26.39 -6.01
N TYR A 38 -28.92 -25.12 -6.07
CA TYR A 38 -27.56 -24.79 -6.51
C TYR A 38 -26.56 -25.32 -5.49
N CYS A 39 -25.46 -25.91 -5.96
CA CYS A 39 -24.48 -26.56 -5.08
C CYS A 39 -23.05 -26.08 -5.37
N PHE A 40 -22.24 -25.98 -4.33
CA PHE A 40 -20.82 -25.66 -4.46
C PHE A 40 -19.93 -26.66 -3.75
N VAL A 41 -18.85 -27.08 -4.41
CA VAL A 41 -17.83 -27.97 -3.85
C VAL A 41 -16.48 -27.27 -3.87
N PHE A 42 -16.25 -26.40 -2.88
CA PHE A 42 -15.01 -25.62 -2.74
C PHE A 42 -14.11 -26.25 -1.67
N ASN A 43 -13.22 -27.13 -2.12
CA ASN A 43 -12.26 -27.84 -1.28
C ASN A 43 -10.90 -27.84 -1.97
N SER A 44 -9.83 -28.20 -1.27
CA SER A 44 -8.48 -28.26 -1.86
C SER A 44 -8.43 -29.11 -3.15
N ARG A 45 -7.47 -28.82 -4.05
CA ARG A 45 -7.39 -29.45 -5.39
C ARG A 45 -7.41 -30.97 -5.36
N GLN A 46 -6.85 -31.56 -4.30
CA GLN A 46 -6.61 -33.00 -4.20
C GLN A 46 -7.73 -33.82 -3.56
N MET A 47 -8.93 -33.24 -3.36
CA MET A 47 -10.04 -33.93 -2.68
C MET A 47 -10.94 -34.78 -3.60
N GLY A 48 -10.57 -35.02 -4.86
CA GLY A 48 -11.33 -35.91 -5.75
C GLY A 48 -12.68 -35.34 -6.24
N LYS A 49 -12.73 -34.02 -6.48
CA LYS A 49 -13.92 -33.30 -6.96
C LYS A 49 -14.37 -33.75 -8.35
N SER A 50 -13.44 -33.92 -9.28
CA SER A 50 -13.77 -34.35 -10.65
C SER A 50 -14.37 -35.77 -10.68
N SER A 51 -13.92 -36.66 -9.80
CA SER A 51 -14.52 -37.99 -9.66
C SER A 51 -15.94 -37.92 -9.06
N LEU A 52 -16.17 -37.04 -8.08
CA LEU A 52 -17.50 -36.77 -7.52
C LEU A 52 -18.46 -36.25 -8.61
N ARG A 53 -18.01 -35.30 -9.46
CA ARG A 53 -18.77 -34.78 -10.60
C ARG A 53 -19.18 -35.89 -11.57
N VAL A 54 -18.23 -36.75 -11.96
CA VAL A 54 -18.49 -37.87 -12.89
C VAL A 54 -19.55 -38.82 -12.33
N GLN A 55 -19.50 -39.12 -11.03
CA GLN A 55 -20.50 -39.98 -10.38
C GLN A 55 -21.87 -39.32 -10.25
N ALA A 56 -21.90 -38.04 -9.88
CA ALA A 56 -23.13 -37.27 -9.79
C ALA A 56 -23.84 -37.22 -11.15
N ILE A 57 -23.12 -36.89 -12.22
CA ILE A 57 -23.66 -36.85 -13.59
C ILE A 57 -24.24 -38.21 -13.99
N LYS A 58 -23.53 -39.31 -13.73
CA LYS A 58 -24.03 -40.66 -14.05
C LYS A 58 -25.35 -40.96 -13.33
N LYS A 59 -25.42 -40.69 -12.02
CA LYS A 59 -26.63 -40.95 -11.22
C LYS A 59 -27.81 -40.07 -11.66
N LEU A 60 -27.55 -38.79 -11.95
CA LEU A 60 -28.58 -37.83 -12.40
C LEU A 60 -29.11 -38.19 -13.80
N ARG A 61 -28.23 -38.56 -14.73
CA ARG A 61 -28.66 -39.03 -16.06
C ARG A 61 -29.49 -40.31 -15.99
N ALA A 62 -29.18 -41.21 -15.06
CA ALA A 62 -29.95 -42.44 -14.87
C ALA A 62 -31.40 -42.20 -14.42
N ILE A 63 -31.71 -41.04 -13.83
CA ILE A 63 -33.07 -40.63 -13.45
C ILE A 63 -33.68 -39.62 -14.44
N GLY A 64 -33.10 -39.45 -15.64
CA GLY A 64 -33.66 -38.63 -16.71
C GLY A 64 -33.29 -37.14 -16.67
N ILE A 65 -32.36 -36.72 -15.80
CA ILE A 65 -31.91 -35.32 -15.74
C ILE A 65 -30.83 -35.06 -16.80
N LYS A 66 -30.95 -33.96 -17.54
CA LYS A 66 -29.94 -33.50 -18.51
C LYS A 66 -28.77 -32.87 -17.75
N CYS A 67 -27.54 -33.27 -18.06
CA CYS A 67 -26.36 -32.73 -17.39
C CYS A 67 -25.33 -32.25 -18.40
N ALA A 68 -24.94 -30.99 -18.26
CA ALA A 68 -23.79 -30.39 -18.93
C ALA A 68 -22.58 -30.37 -18.00
N SER A 69 -21.39 -30.58 -18.54
CA SER A 69 -20.13 -30.44 -17.82
C SER A 69 -19.19 -29.52 -18.58
N ILE A 70 -18.78 -28.46 -17.92
CA ILE A 70 -17.92 -27.42 -18.45
C ILE A 70 -16.63 -27.41 -17.65
N ASP A 71 -15.50 -27.52 -18.34
CA ASP A 71 -14.17 -27.46 -17.76
C ASP A 71 -13.50 -26.16 -18.21
N LEU A 72 -13.37 -25.22 -17.29
CA LEU A 72 -12.88 -23.88 -17.61
C LEU A 72 -11.38 -23.86 -17.96
N THR A 73 -10.63 -24.91 -17.64
CA THR A 73 -9.21 -25.00 -18.03
C THR A 73 -9.03 -25.14 -19.53
N ILE A 74 -9.99 -25.79 -20.21
CA ILE A 74 -9.98 -25.99 -21.66
C ILE A 74 -10.24 -24.67 -22.42
N ILE A 75 -11.04 -23.79 -21.84
CA ILE A 75 -11.39 -22.49 -22.42
C ILE A 75 -10.20 -21.50 -22.30
N GLY A 76 -9.41 -21.64 -21.23
CA GLY A 76 -8.20 -20.84 -20.99
C GLY A 76 -8.46 -19.55 -20.20
N SER A 77 -7.51 -19.19 -19.32
CA SER A 77 -7.62 -18.05 -18.40
C SER A 77 -7.14 -16.70 -18.97
N HIS A 78 -6.68 -16.67 -20.22
CA HIS A 78 -6.10 -15.48 -20.88
C HIS A 78 -6.83 -15.13 -22.19
N ALA A 79 -8.00 -15.74 -22.43
CA ALA A 79 -8.85 -15.40 -23.56
C ALA A 79 -9.55 -14.05 -23.30
N SER A 80 -9.82 -13.30 -24.38
CA SER A 80 -10.72 -12.15 -24.31
C SER A 80 -12.11 -12.58 -23.83
N PRO A 81 -12.91 -11.68 -23.20
CA PRO A 81 -14.25 -12.02 -22.71
C PRO A 81 -15.10 -12.72 -23.79
N GLU A 82 -15.18 -12.16 -24.99
CA GLU A 82 -15.93 -12.73 -26.11
C GLU A 82 -15.50 -14.17 -26.43
N LYS A 83 -14.20 -14.43 -26.58
CA LYS A 83 -13.67 -15.77 -26.88
C LYS A 83 -13.98 -16.75 -25.74
N TRP A 84 -13.92 -16.27 -24.51
CA TRP A 84 -14.22 -17.09 -23.33
C TRP A 84 -15.71 -17.46 -23.28
N TYR A 85 -16.62 -16.50 -23.41
CA TYR A 85 -18.07 -16.73 -23.41
C TYR A 85 -18.50 -17.60 -24.59
N LYS A 86 -17.93 -17.37 -25.78
CA LYS A 86 -18.16 -18.21 -26.95
C LYS A 86 -17.67 -19.65 -26.72
N GLY A 87 -16.50 -19.82 -26.11
CA GLY A 87 -15.96 -21.13 -25.74
C GLY A 87 -16.83 -21.86 -24.71
N PHE A 88 -17.29 -21.14 -23.69
CA PHE A 88 -18.21 -21.65 -22.66
C PHE A 88 -19.54 -22.11 -23.29
N ALA A 89 -20.15 -21.27 -24.11
CA ALA A 89 -21.40 -21.57 -24.82
C ALA A 89 -21.26 -22.79 -25.73
N ASN A 90 -20.17 -22.88 -26.49
CA ASN A 90 -19.89 -24.03 -27.35
C ASN A 90 -19.76 -25.33 -26.54
N GLN A 91 -19.03 -25.29 -25.42
CA GLN A 91 -18.87 -26.46 -24.54
C GLN A 91 -20.20 -26.88 -23.89
N LEU A 92 -21.04 -25.91 -23.53
CA LEU A 92 -22.38 -26.17 -23.00
C LEU A 92 -23.27 -26.89 -24.02
N LEU A 93 -23.36 -26.38 -25.26
CA LEU A 93 -24.15 -27.01 -26.33
C LEU A 93 -23.66 -28.42 -26.64
N ASN A 94 -22.34 -28.59 -26.81
CA ASN A 94 -21.72 -29.90 -27.05
C ASN A 94 -21.99 -30.88 -25.90
N SER A 95 -21.92 -30.41 -24.65
CA SER A 95 -22.16 -31.27 -23.49
C SER A 95 -23.64 -31.67 -23.31
N LEU A 96 -24.57 -30.91 -23.89
CA LEU A 96 -26.00 -31.22 -23.94
C LEU A 96 -26.41 -31.94 -25.23
N GLU A 97 -25.45 -32.27 -26.10
CA GLU A 97 -25.69 -32.95 -27.39
C GLU A 97 -26.63 -32.12 -28.30
N ILE A 98 -26.40 -30.80 -28.37
CA ILE A 98 -27.09 -29.88 -29.29
C ILE A 98 -26.16 -29.57 -30.46
N ASP A 99 -26.38 -30.20 -31.61
CA ASP A 99 -25.54 -30.12 -32.82
C ASP A 99 -26.29 -29.65 -34.08
N ASP A 100 -27.60 -29.43 -33.99
CA ASP A 100 -28.48 -29.01 -35.08
C ASP A 100 -28.60 -27.49 -35.25
N VAL A 101 -27.84 -26.72 -34.45
CA VAL A 101 -27.74 -25.27 -34.55
C VAL A 101 -26.36 -24.92 -35.10
N ASP A 102 -26.29 -24.12 -36.17
CA ASP A 102 -25.05 -23.48 -36.57
C ASP A 102 -24.66 -22.43 -35.53
N PHE A 103 -23.94 -22.87 -34.49
CA PHE A 103 -23.56 -22.05 -33.36
C PHE A 103 -22.72 -20.84 -33.78
N ASN A 104 -21.85 -20.99 -34.79
CA ASN A 104 -21.02 -19.88 -35.26
C ASN A 104 -21.88 -18.81 -35.93
N ALA A 105 -22.80 -19.20 -36.80
CA ALA A 105 -23.76 -18.27 -37.39
C ALA A 105 -24.67 -17.64 -36.34
N TRP A 106 -25.20 -18.43 -35.41
CA TRP A 106 -26.06 -17.94 -34.31
C TRP A 106 -25.35 -16.91 -33.45
N TRP A 107 -24.09 -17.16 -33.06
CA TRP A 107 -23.31 -16.24 -32.24
C TRP A 107 -23.02 -14.91 -32.95
N LEU A 108 -22.72 -14.95 -34.25
CA LEU A 108 -22.48 -13.76 -35.08
C LEU A 108 -23.75 -12.95 -35.35
N GLN A 109 -24.91 -13.60 -35.50
CA GLN A 109 -26.18 -12.91 -35.69
C GLN A 109 -26.59 -12.04 -34.49
N HIS A 110 -26.09 -12.36 -33.30
CA HIS A 110 -26.39 -11.64 -32.07
C HIS A 110 -25.24 -10.71 -31.62
N ASP A 111 -24.39 -10.26 -32.57
CA ASP A 111 -23.19 -9.48 -32.25
C ASP A 111 -23.45 -8.11 -31.59
N SER A 112 -24.69 -7.62 -31.67
CA SER A 112 -25.12 -6.37 -31.05
C SER A 112 -25.30 -6.44 -29.52
N TRP A 113 -25.33 -7.65 -28.93
CA TRP A 113 -25.52 -7.85 -27.49
C TRP A 113 -24.18 -8.09 -26.79
N THR A 114 -24.11 -7.76 -25.50
CA THR A 114 -22.91 -8.09 -24.70
C THR A 114 -22.73 -9.60 -24.57
N ASP A 115 -21.51 -10.08 -24.35
CA ASP A 115 -21.20 -11.50 -24.26
C ASP A 115 -22.04 -12.25 -23.21
N VAL A 116 -22.27 -11.60 -22.06
CA VAL A 116 -23.10 -12.10 -20.96
C VAL A 116 -24.56 -12.21 -21.39
N GLN A 117 -25.07 -11.20 -22.12
CA GLN A 117 -26.42 -11.22 -22.64
C GLN A 117 -26.61 -12.27 -23.72
N ARG A 118 -25.63 -12.49 -24.60
CA ARG A 118 -25.65 -13.58 -25.59
C ARG A 118 -25.70 -14.94 -24.90
N LEU A 119 -24.91 -15.14 -23.85
CA LEU A 119 -24.96 -16.38 -23.07
C LEU A 119 -26.32 -16.57 -22.38
N ASN A 120 -26.90 -15.50 -21.81
CA ASN A 120 -28.25 -15.55 -21.24
C ASN A 120 -29.30 -15.94 -22.30
N LEU A 121 -29.26 -15.28 -23.47
CA LEU A 121 -30.16 -15.57 -24.57
C LEU A 121 -30.00 -17.00 -25.07
N LEU A 122 -28.78 -17.53 -25.12
CA LEU A 122 -28.50 -18.91 -25.50
C LEU A 122 -29.10 -19.90 -24.48
N LEU A 123 -28.93 -19.64 -23.18
CA LEU A 123 -29.54 -20.45 -22.13
C LEU A 123 -31.06 -20.48 -22.27
N GLU A 124 -31.69 -19.35 -22.55
CA GLU A 124 -33.14 -19.28 -22.69
C GLU A 124 -33.65 -19.90 -24.00
N SER A 125 -33.10 -19.46 -25.13
CA SER A 125 -33.62 -19.77 -26.46
C SER A 125 -33.21 -21.15 -26.97
N LEU A 126 -31.99 -21.63 -26.67
CA LEU A 126 -31.45 -22.87 -27.21
C LEU A 126 -31.42 -24.01 -26.18
N VAL A 127 -31.28 -23.71 -24.89
CA VAL A 127 -31.20 -24.73 -23.83
C VAL A 127 -32.57 -24.95 -23.16
N LEU A 128 -33.16 -23.93 -22.55
CA LEU A 128 -34.40 -24.08 -21.76
C LEU A 128 -35.63 -24.36 -22.61
N ASN A 129 -35.73 -23.79 -23.81
CA ASN A 129 -36.84 -24.07 -24.72
C ASN A 129 -36.76 -25.46 -25.36
N ARG A 130 -35.60 -26.10 -25.35
CA ARG A 130 -35.39 -27.39 -26.02
C ARG A 130 -35.76 -28.59 -25.16
N PHE A 131 -35.38 -28.57 -23.89
CA PHE A 131 -35.66 -29.65 -22.96
C PHE A 131 -36.84 -29.30 -22.07
N SER A 132 -37.68 -30.28 -21.75
CA SER A 132 -38.74 -30.15 -20.73
C SER A 132 -38.30 -30.69 -19.38
N GLU A 133 -37.22 -31.47 -19.35
CA GLU A 133 -36.60 -32.06 -18.17
C GLU A 133 -35.76 -31.05 -17.37
N ASN A 134 -35.33 -31.45 -16.17
CA ASN A 134 -34.37 -30.68 -15.38
C ASN A 134 -32.98 -30.70 -16.03
N ILE A 135 -32.29 -29.56 -15.99
CA ILE A 135 -30.99 -29.33 -16.60
C ILE A 135 -30.01 -28.90 -15.50
N ILE A 136 -28.89 -29.60 -15.41
CA ILE A 136 -27.84 -29.30 -14.43
C ILE A 136 -26.53 -28.99 -15.15
N ILE A 137 -25.99 -27.80 -14.92
CA ILE A 137 -24.72 -27.35 -15.47
C ILE A 137 -23.65 -27.46 -14.40
N PHE A 138 -22.73 -28.41 -14.57
CA PHE A 138 -21.54 -28.56 -13.74
C PHE A 138 -20.42 -27.70 -14.31
N ILE A 139 -19.84 -26.84 -13.48
CA ILE A 139 -18.72 -25.96 -13.84
C ILE A 139 -17.52 -26.36 -12.99
N ASP A 140 -16.52 -26.97 -13.62
CA ASP A 140 -15.29 -27.46 -12.98
C ASP A 140 -14.18 -26.41 -13.08
N GLU A 141 -13.24 -26.47 -12.13
CA GLU A 141 -12.09 -25.56 -12.04
C GLU A 141 -12.47 -24.06 -12.06
N ILE A 142 -13.49 -23.66 -11.28
CA ILE A 142 -13.95 -22.25 -11.20
C ILE A 142 -12.82 -21.26 -10.86
N ASP A 143 -11.74 -21.75 -10.24
CA ASP A 143 -10.54 -20.99 -9.87
C ASP A 143 -9.85 -20.32 -11.04
N THR A 144 -10.04 -20.81 -12.27
CA THR A 144 -9.47 -20.19 -13.47
C THR A 144 -9.99 -18.77 -13.68
N LEU A 145 -11.18 -18.45 -13.14
CA LEU A 145 -11.79 -17.13 -13.19
C LEU A 145 -11.14 -16.12 -12.23
N LEU A 146 -10.33 -16.54 -11.26
CA LEU A 146 -9.73 -15.60 -10.29
C LEU A 146 -8.96 -14.46 -10.96
N LYS A 147 -8.37 -14.73 -12.13
CA LYS A 147 -7.51 -13.81 -12.89
C LYS A 147 -8.23 -13.06 -14.02
N THR A 148 -9.53 -13.30 -14.22
CA THR A 148 -10.28 -12.70 -15.33
C THR A 148 -11.08 -11.49 -14.87
N GLU A 149 -11.07 -10.41 -15.65
CA GLU A 149 -11.75 -9.16 -15.31
C GLU A 149 -13.29 -9.25 -15.37
N PHE A 150 -13.84 -10.16 -16.20
CA PHE A 150 -15.29 -10.30 -16.44
C PHE A 150 -16.00 -11.29 -15.50
N LYS A 151 -15.29 -11.85 -14.49
CA LYS A 151 -15.84 -12.90 -13.61
C LYS A 151 -17.11 -12.45 -12.87
N ASP A 152 -17.19 -11.19 -12.47
CA ASP A 152 -18.33 -10.64 -11.73
C ASP A 152 -19.61 -10.65 -12.56
N ASP A 153 -19.51 -10.44 -13.89
CA ASP A 153 -20.66 -10.50 -14.79
C ASP A 153 -21.11 -11.94 -15.07
N PHE A 154 -20.18 -12.90 -15.07
CA PHE A 154 -20.50 -14.32 -15.13
C PHE A 154 -21.29 -14.79 -13.89
N PHE A 155 -20.87 -14.39 -12.68
CA PHE A 155 -21.62 -14.71 -11.46
C PHE A 155 -22.95 -13.96 -11.38
N ALA A 156 -23.01 -12.72 -11.89
CA ALA A 156 -24.26 -11.98 -12.01
C ALA A 156 -25.28 -12.70 -12.90
N LEU A 157 -24.84 -13.30 -14.02
CA LEU A 157 -25.69 -14.13 -14.87
C LEU A 157 -26.26 -15.35 -14.12
N ILE A 158 -25.41 -16.11 -13.42
CA ILE A 158 -25.86 -17.29 -12.65
C ILE A 158 -26.90 -16.87 -11.59
N ARG A 159 -26.68 -15.72 -10.94
CA ARG A 159 -27.64 -15.14 -9.99
C ARG A 159 -28.93 -14.69 -10.66
N ALA A 160 -28.85 -14.09 -11.85
CA ALA A 160 -30.02 -13.69 -12.63
C ALA A 160 -30.88 -14.91 -12.99
N CYS A 161 -30.27 -16.01 -13.43
CA CYS A 161 -30.98 -17.28 -13.67
C CYS A 161 -31.66 -17.81 -12.41
N TYR A 162 -31.03 -17.70 -11.24
CA TYR A 162 -31.64 -18.11 -9.97
C TYR A 162 -32.84 -17.24 -9.61
N ASN A 163 -32.71 -15.92 -9.72
CA ASN A 163 -33.80 -14.98 -9.39
C ASN A 163 -35.00 -15.16 -10.33
N GLN A 164 -34.74 -15.46 -11.61
CA GLN A 164 -35.78 -15.72 -12.62
C GLN A 164 -36.68 -16.93 -12.28
N ARG A 165 -36.28 -17.79 -11.36
CA ARG A 165 -37.13 -18.89 -10.86
C ARG A 165 -38.42 -18.38 -10.22
N ALA A 166 -38.42 -17.16 -9.65
CA ALA A 166 -39.62 -16.56 -9.07
C ALA A 166 -40.63 -16.05 -10.11
N GLU A 167 -40.14 -15.73 -11.32
CA GLU A 167 -40.93 -15.11 -12.39
C GLU A 167 -41.28 -16.10 -13.51
N SER A 168 -40.47 -17.15 -13.70
CA SER A 168 -40.59 -18.09 -14.81
C SER A 168 -40.27 -19.52 -14.39
N SER A 169 -41.27 -20.39 -14.51
CA SER A 169 -41.16 -21.84 -14.21
C SER A 169 -40.13 -22.56 -15.10
N LYS A 170 -39.73 -21.98 -16.23
CA LYS A 170 -38.65 -22.53 -17.07
C LYS A 170 -37.32 -22.55 -16.33
N TYR A 171 -37.03 -21.53 -15.51
CA TYR A 171 -35.77 -21.39 -14.79
C TYR A 171 -35.69 -22.27 -13.53
N GLU A 172 -36.82 -22.76 -13.00
CA GLU A 172 -36.84 -23.76 -11.91
C GLU A 172 -36.11 -25.05 -12.31
N ARG A 173 -36.12 -25.36 -13.61
CA ARG A 173 -35.45 -26.53 -14.19
C ARG A 173 -33.95 -26.36 -14.38
N LEU A 174 -33.42 -25.14 -14.30
CA LEU A 174 -32.00 -24.84 -14.53
C LEU A 174 -31.22 -24.75 -13.22
N THR A 175 -30.29 -25.67 -12.99
CA THR A 175 -29.49 -25.74 -11.76
C THR A 175 -27.99 -25.66 -12.07
N PHE A 176 -27.24 -24.87 -11.31
CA PHE A 176 -25.78 -24.79 -11.43
C PHE A 176 -25.08 -25.53 -10.28
N CYS A 177 -24.02 -26.25 -10.60
CA CYS A 177 -23.11 -26.86 -9.64
C CYS A 177 -21.68 -26.39 -9.91
N LEU A 178 -21.08 -25.65 -8.98
CA LEU A 178 -19.71 -25.13 -9.15
C LEU A 178 -18.72 -25.97 -8.35
N LEU A 179 -17.61 -26.33 -8.97
CA LEU A 179 -16.52 -27.08 -8.37
C LEU A 179 -15.22 -26.32 -8.51
N GLY A 180 -14.43 -26.29 -7.43
CA GLY A 180 -13.12 -25.65 -7.43
C GLY A 180 -12.53 -25.57 -6.04
N VAL A 181 -11.66 -24.59 -5.85
CA VAL A 181 -10.94 -24.32 -4.60
C VAL A 181 -11.32 -22.95 -4.03
N ALA A 182 -11.57 -21.98 -4.89
CA ALA A 182 -12.01 -20.64 -4.58
C ALA A 182 -13.49 -20.64 -4.20
N THR A 183 -13.82 -19.92 -3.13
CA THR A 183 -15.21 -19.67 -2.73
C THR A 183 -15.81 -18.53 -3.54
N PRO A 184 -17.15 -18.35 -3.57
CA PRO A 184 -17.76 -17.25 -4.31
C PRO A 184 -17.34 -15.89 -3.77
N GLY A 185 -17.03 -15.79 -2.47
CA GLY A 185 -16.45 -14.59 -1.87
C GLY A 185 -15.03 -14.28 -2.34
N ASP A 186 -14.25 -15.30 -2.73
CA ASP A 186 -12.92 -15.12 -3.33
C ASP A 186 -13.01 -14.72 -4.81
N LEU A 187 -14.15 -14.98 -5.45
CA LEU A 187 -14.36 -14.82 -6.89
C LEU A 187 -15.04 -13.49 -7.27
N ILE A 188 -15.67 -12.78 -6.33
CA ILE A 188 -16.29 -11.47 -6.56
C ILE A 188 -15.29 -10.34 -6.27
N GLN A 189 -15.00 -9.50 -7.27
CA GLN A 189 -14.03 -8.41 -7.18
C GLN A 189 -14.65 -7.13 -6.62
N GLU A 190 -15.87 -6.79 -7.05
CA GLU A 190 -16.64 -5.64 -6.54
C GLU A 190 -17.37 -6.00 -5.23
N ARG A 191 -16.78 -5.64 -4.09
CA ARG A 191 -17.39 -5.87 -2.75
C ARG A 191 -18.68 -5.07 -2.51
N GLU A 192 -19.01 -4.11 -3.38
CA GLU A 192 -20.26 -3.34 -3.37
C GLU A 192 -21.41 -4.03 -4.12
N ARG A 193 -21.12 -5.04 -4.97
CA ARG A 193 -22.17 -5.87 -5.58
C ARG A 193 -22.79 -6.79 -4.53
N THR A 194 -24.06 -7.15 -4.73
CA THR A 194 -24.75 -8.09 -3.84
C THR A 194 -23.98 -9.41 -3.78
N PRO A 195 -23.56 -9.88 -2.58
CA PRO A 195 -22.72 -11.06 -2.45
C PRO A 195 -23.42 -12.29 -3.05
N PHE A 196 -22.64 -13.17 -3.69
CA PHE A 196 -23.13 -14.44 -4.23
C PHE A 196 -23.46 -15.41 -3.09
N ASN A 197 -24.71 -15.34 -2.62
CA ASN A 197 -25.23 -16.04 -1.43
C ASN A 197 -26.34 -17.05 -1.75
N ILE A 198 -26.43 -17.50 -3.00
CA ILE A 198 -27.42 -18.48 -3.45
C ILE A 198 -26.79 -19.88 -3.42
N GLY A 199 -27.53 -20.92 -3.03
CA GLY A 199 -27.08 -22.32 -3.05
C GLY A 199 -26.39 -22.84 -1.78
N THR A 200 -26.03 -24.13 -1.79
CA THR A 200 -25.54 -24.87 -0.62
C THR A 200 -24.09 -25.34 -0.82
N SER A 201 -23.23 -25.07 0.17
CA SER A 201 -21.86 -25.61 0.20
C SER A 201 -21.85 -27.09 0.60
N ILE A 202 -21.11 -27.90 -0.15
CA ILE A 202 -20.88 -29.32 0.10
C ILE A 202 -19.38 -29.50 0.39
N GLU A 203 -19.09 -29.82 1.64
CA GLU A 203 -17.73 -30.09 2.08
C GLU A 203 -17.30 -31.50 1.66
N LEU A 204 -16.06 -31.61 1.17
CA LEU A 204 -15.50 -32.86 0.70
C LEU A 204 -14.40 -33.29 1.67
N THR A 205 -14.75 -34.22 2.56
CA THR A 205 -13.83 -34.73 3.58
C THR A 205 -12.98 -35.88 3.04
N GLY A 206 -11.89 -36.18 3.75
CA GLY A 206 -11.14 -37.42 3.56
C GLY A 206 -12.01 -38.66 3.80
N PHE A 207 -11.58 -39.79 3.24
CA PHE A 207 -12.24 -41.08 3.39
C PHE A 207 -12.29 -41.50 4.86
N ASN A 208 -13.46 -41.98 5.29
CA ASN A 208 -13.55 -42.74 6.52
C ASN A 208 -13.44 -44.25 6.25
N PHE A 209 -13.22 -45.03 7.31
CA PHE A 209 -13.05 -46.48 7.19
C PHE A 209 -14.26 -47.18 6.56
N PHE A 210 -15.48 -46.80 6.94
CA PHE A 210 -16.70 -47.44 6.43
C PHE A 210 -16.98 -47.10 4.96
N GLU A 211 -16.58 -45.91 4.50
CA GLU A 211 -16.63 -45.53 3.09
C GLU A 211 -15.56 -46.27 2.28
N ALA A 212 -14.34 -46.37 2.81
CA ALA A 212 -13.17 -46.86 2.08
C ALA A 212 -13.09 -48.39 1.98
N LYS A 213 -13.60 -49.12 2.99
CA LYS A 213 -13.35 -50.56 3.15
C LYS A 213 -13.72 -51.38 1.91
N ASP A 214 -14.89 -51.15 1.33
CA ASP A 214 -15.41 -52.01 0.27
C ASP A 214 -14.64 -51.81 -1.05
N ALA A 215 -14.12 -50.60 -1.28
CA ALA A 215 -13.38 -50.26 -2.49
C ALA A 215 -11.87 -50.57 -2.38
N LEU A 216 -11.26 -50.35 -1.21
CA LEU A 216 -9.81 -50.39 -1.03
C LEU A 216 -9.27 -51.70 -0.44
N ILE A 217 -10.04 -52.43 0.39
CA ILE A 217 -9.59 -53.70 0.97
C ILE A 217 -9.28 -54.78 -0.07
N PRO A 218 -10.05 -54.95 -1.16
CA PRO A 218 -9.78 -56.04 -2.11
C PRO A 218 -8.36 -56.01 -2.70
N GLY A 219 -7.77 -54.82 -2.87
CA GLY A 219 -6.38 -54.66 -3.30
C GLY A 219 -5.33 -54.81 -2.18
N LEU A 220 -5.72 -54.92 -0.92
CA LEU A 220 -4.80 -55.24 0.18
C LEU A 220 -4.88 -56.72 0.55
N ALA A 221 -6.06 -57.33 0.41
CA ALA A 221 -6.36 -58.67 0.91
C ALA A 221 -5.48 -59.78 0.32
N TYR A 222 -4.82 -59.53 -0.82
CA TYR A 222 -3.90 -60.49 -1.44
C TYR A 222 -2.44 -60.36 -0.96
N LYS A 223 -2.12 -59.30 -0.21
CA LYS A 223 -0.74 -59.00 0.27
C LYS A 223 -0.59 -59.08 1.78
N VAL A 224 -1.63 -58.76 2.54
CA VAL A 224 -1.56 -58.68 4.01
C VAL A 224 -2.62 -59.58 4.66
N GLU A 225 -2.29 -60.18 5.80
CA GLU A 225 -3.19 -61.08 6.53
C GLU A 225 -4.39 -60.34 7.15
N HIS A 226 -4.20 -59.10 7.58
CA HIS A 226 -5.22 -58.28 8.24
C HIS A 226 -5.47 -56.95 7.50
N PRO A 227 -6.07 -56.97 6.30
CA PRO A 227 -6.21 -55.79 5.44
C PRO A 227 -7.08 -54.69 6.05
N GLU A 228 -8.02 -55.01 6.94
CA GLU A 228 -8.80 -54.01 7.66
C GLU A 228 -7.96 -53.19 8.64
N ILE A 229 -7.04 -53.82 9.36
CA ILE A 229 -6.13 -53.14 10.31
C ILE A 229 -5.18 -52.25 9.52
N VAL A 230 -4.60 -52.79 8.45
CA VAL A 230 -3.72 -52.03 7.55
C VAL A 230 -4.45 -50.83 6.95
N LEU A 231 -5.69 -50.98 6.50
CA LEU A 231 -6.46 -49.83 5.96
C LEU A 231 -6.75 -48.77 7.02
N LYS A 232 -7.03 -49.14 8.28
CA LYS A 232 -7.20 -48.17 9.37
C LYS A 232 -5.92 -47.39 9.62
N ASP A 233 -4.78 -48.05 9.61
CA ASP A 233 -3.47 -47.41 9.77
C ASP A 233 -3.14 -46.49 8.58
N VAL A 234 -3.43 -46.94 7.36
CA VAL A 234 -3.30 -46.10 6.15
C VAL A 234 -4.14 -44.84 6.29
N LEU A 235 -5.42 -44.96 6.64
CA LEU A 235 -6.32 -43.81 6.80
C LEU A 235 -5.88 -42.87 7.93
N TYR A 236 -5.30 -43.41 9.01
CA TYR A 236 -4.70 -42.60 10.07
C TYR A 236 -3.55 -41.74 9.52
N TRP A 237 -2.58 -42.36 8.83
CA TRP A 237 -1.42 -41.65 8.29
C TRP A 237 -1.76 -40.64 7.21
N THR A 238 -2.75 -40.94 6.37
CA THR A 238 -3.14 -40.07 5.24
C THR A 238 -4.25 -39.08 5.59
N GLY A 239 -4.89 -39.22 6.75
CA GLY A 239 -6.10 -38.48 7.12
C GLY A 239 -7.28 -38.77 6.18
N GLY A 240 -7.25 -39.92 5.48
CA GLY A 240 -8.21 -40.26 4.44
C GLY A 240 -8.10 -39.44 3.15
N GLN A 241 -7.03 -38.67 2.97
CA GLN A 241 -6.85 -37.87 1.74
C GLN A 241 -6.82 -38.80 0.52
N PRO A 242 -7.68 -38.60 -0.51
CA PRO A 242 -7.88 -39.60 -1.56
C PRO A 242 -6.62 -40.04 -2.29
N PHE A 243 -5.76 -39.08 -2.65
CA PHE A 243 -4.53 -39.34 -3.38
C PHE A 243 -3.51 -40.14 -2.55
N LEU A 244 -3.16 -39.67 -1.35
CA LEU A 244 -2.21 -40.34 -0.45
C LEU A 244 -2.73 -41.69 0.02
N THR A 245 -4.04 -41.82 0.26
CA THR A 245 -4.64 -43.11 0.63
C THR A 245 -4.44 -44.14 -0.47
N GLN A 246 -4.72 -43.78 -1.74
CA GLN A 246 -4.45 -44.70 -2.84
C GLN A 246 -2.96 -44.88 -3.10
N LYS A 247 -2.11 -43.84 -2.94
CA LYS A 247 -0.65 -43.94 -3.09
C LYS A 247 -0.05 -44.92 -2.07
N LEU A 248 -0.44 -44.80 -0.80
CA LEU A 248 0.06 -45.67 0.26
C LEU A 248 -0.48 -47.10 0.13
N CYS A 249 -1.75 -47.29 -0.23
CA CYS A 249 -2.27 -48.62 -0.56
C CYS A 249 -1.53 -49.23 -1.76
N ASN A 250 -1.19 -48.43 -2.77
CA ASN A 250 -0.43 -48.88 -3.94
C ASN A 250 1.00 -49.30 -3.57
N LEU A 251 1.68 -48.52 -2.73
CA LEU A 251 3.01 -48.87 -2.22
C LEU A 251 2.96 -50.19 -1.45
N ILE A 252 1.96 -50.37 -0.57
CA ILE A 252 1.75 -51.63 0.17
C ILE A 252 1.52 -52.81 -0.78
N ALA A 253 0.73 -52.59 -1.85
CA ALA A 253 0.47 -53.61 -2.87
C ALA A 253 1.73 -54.04 -3.63
N GLN A 254 2.69 -53.13 -3.83
CA GLN A 254 3.92 -53.36 -4.58
C GLN A 254 5.06 -53.95 -3.75
N GLU A 255 4.97 -53.92 -2.42
CA GLU A 255 5.97 -54.53 -1.54
C GLU A 255 6.02 -56.06 -1.63
N THR A 256 7.18 -56.61 -1.27
CA THR A 256 7.36 -58.07 -1.12
C THR A 256 6.46 -58.59 0.00
N ILE A 257 5.89 -59.80 -0.18
CA ILE A 257 4.94 -60.41 0.78
C ILE A 257 5.57 -60.44 2.18
N ASN A 258 5.01 -59.68 3.11
CA ASN A 258 5.48 -59.57 4.49
C ASN A 258 4.31 -59.72 5.45
N THR A 259 4.36 -60.74 6.32
CA THR A 259 3.33 -61.05 7.32
C THR A 259 3.30 -60.05 8.48
N ASN A 260 4.39 -59.31 8.72
CA ASN A 260 4.50 -58.28 9.77
C ASN A 260 4.68 -56.88 9.17
N LEU A 261 3.82 -56.51 8.21
CA LEU A 261 3.87 -55.19 7.59
C LEU A 261 3.55 -54.07 8.59
N ILE A 262 4.51 -53.16 8.81
CA ILE A 262 4.31 -51.97 9.64
C ILE A 262 4.14 -50.76 8.71
N VAL A 263 2.91 -50.23 8.62
CA VAL A 263 2.58 -49.10 7.73
C VAL A 263 3.46 -47.87 8.02
N ARG A 264 3.83 -47.64 9.28
CA ARG A 264 4.72 -46.55 9.69
C ARG A 264 6.09 -46.62 9.00
N GLU A 265 6.70 -47.80 8.91
CA GLU A 265 8.04 -47.95 8.30
C GLU A 265 8.02 -47.63 6.81
N LEU A 266 6.93 -48.02 6.13
CA LEU A 266 6.69 -47.68 4.73
C LEU A 266 6.51 -46.18 4.51
N VAL A 267 5.72 -45.54 5.38
CA VAL A 267 5.51 -44.09 5.35
C VAL A 267 6.84 -43.37 5.59
N GLU A 268 7.61 -43.77 6.59
CA GLU A 268 8.92 -43.20 6.88
C GLU A 268 9.87 -43.37 5.68
N LYS A 269 9.94 -44.56 5.10
CA LYS A 269 10.84 -44.89 3.97
C LYS A 269 10.52 -44.11 2.69
N TYR A 270 9.24 -44.07 2.28
CA TYR A 270 8.86 -43.58 0.94
C TYR A 270 8.21 -42.20 0.91
N LEU A 271 7.66 -41.72 2.04
CA LEU A 271 6.87 -40.48 2.07
C LEU A 271 7.45 -39.40 2.99
N ILE A 272 8.33 -39.75 3.93
CA ILE A 272 8.97 -38.79 4.85
C ILE A 272 10.46 -38.63 4.55
N ASN A 273 11.21 -39.73 4.53
CA ASN A 273 12.66 -39.69 4.30
C ASN A 273 12.95 -39.37 2.84
N ASN A 274 13.79 -38.35 2.60
CA ASN A 274 14.14 -37.89 1.25
C ASN A 274 12.91 -37.70 0.34
N TRP A 275 11.81 -37.19 0.92
CA TRP A 275 10.51 -37.11 0.25
C TRP A 275 10.58 -36.28 -1.04
N GLU A 276 11.40 -35.22 -1.07
CA GLU A 276 11.50 -34.32 -2.24
C GLU A 276 11.93 -35.06 -3.51
N ALA A 277 12.84 -36.03 -3.39
CA ALA A 277 13.31 -36.84 -4.50
C ALA A 277 12.39 -38.03 -4.84
N GLN A 278 11.53 -38.44 -3.91
CA GLN A 278 10.66 -39.61 -4.04
C GLN A 278 9.19 -39.27 -4.34
N ASP A 279 8.83 -37.98 -4.36
CA ASP A 279 7.46 -37.53 -4.54
C ASP A 279 7.00 -37.62 -6.00
N GLU A 280 6.81 -38.86 -6.47
CA GLU A 280 6.28 -39.20 -7.77
C GLU A 280 5.02 -40.09 -7.63
N PRO A 281 3.90 -39.76 -8.31
CA PRO A 281 3.62 -38.46 -8.91
C PRO A 281 3.60 -37.35 -7.84
N GLU A 282 3.89 -36.12 -8.28
CA GLU A 282 4.01 -34.92 -7.42
C GLU A 282 2.76 -34.64 -6.58
N HIS A 283 2.98 -34.42 -5.29
CA HIS A 283 1.94 -34.03 -4.34
C HIS A 283 2.51 -33.19 -3.20
N LEU A 284 3.50 -33.70 -2.47
CA LEU A 284 4.18 -32.97 -1.42
C LEU A 284 4.97 -31.77 -2.00
N ARG A 285 5.61 -31.94 -3.17
CA ARG A 285 6.32 -30.85 -3.87
C ARG A 285 5.34 -29.76 -4.27
N THR A 286 4.14 -30.12 -4.73
CA THR A 286 3.09 -29.15 -5.03
C THR A 286 2.65 -28.35 -3.80
N ILE A 287 2.58 -28.98 -2.61
CA ILE A 287 2.27 -28.27 -1.36
C ILE A 287 3.41 -27.30 -1.02
N ARG A 288 4.67 -27.77 -1.03
CA ARG A 288 5.86 -26.94 -0.81
C ARG A 288 5.88 -25.73 -1.74
N ASP A 289 5.82 -25.98 -3.04
CA ASP A 289 5.96 -24.96 -4.05
C ASP A 289 4.85 -23.90 -3.92
N ARG A 290 3.66 -24.28 -3.44
CA ARG A 290 2.58 -23.32 -3.13
C ARG A 290 2.88 -22.44 -1.93
N LEU A 291 3.43 -23.01 -0.86
CA LEU A 291 3.81 -22.24 0.34
C LEU A 291 4.94 -21.26 0.03
N LEU A 292 5.86 -21.65 -0.85
CA LEU A 292 7.08 -20.89 -1.17
C LEU A 292 6.96 -20.02 -2.44
N ARG A 293 5.89 -20.16 -3.23
CA ARG A 293 5.73 -19.51 -4.55
C ARG A 293 5.94 -18.00 -4.53
N ASN A 294 5.47 -17.35 -3.49
CA ASN A 294 5.55 -15.90 -3.34
C ASN A 294 6.39 -15.59 -2.11
N GLU A 295 7.64 -15.17 -2.31
CA GLU A 295 8.59 -14.86 -1.22
C GLU A 295 8.06 -13.80 -0.24
N GLN A 296 7.23 -12.86 -0.70
CA GLN A 296 6.62 -11.85 0.17
C GLN A 296 5.57 -12.46 1.12
N LYS A 297 4.89 -13.52 0.70
CA LYS A 297 3.86 -14.23 1.50
C LYS A 297 4.37 -15.49 2.18
N ALA A 298 5.46 -16.08 1.69
CA ALA A 298 5.98 -17.36 2.16
C ALA A 298 6.31 -17.33 3.66
N GLY A 299 7.01 -16.29 4.11
CA GLY A 299 7.31 -16.11 5.54
C GLY A 299 6.05 -16.08 6.41
N ARG A 300 4.97 -15.47 5.91
CA ARG A 300 3.67 -15.40 6.61
C ARG A 300 2.95 -16.74 6.67
N LEU A 301 2.88 -17.46 5.56
CA LEU A 301 2.24 -18.77 5.50
C LEU A 301 2.97 -19.79 6.37
N LEU A 302 4.31 -19.78 6.33
CA LEU A 302 5.17 -20.62 7.16
C LEU A 302 5.03 -20.26 8.65
N GLY A 303 4.98 -18.97 9.00
CA GLY A 303 4.76 -18.52 10.37
C GLY A 303 3.37 -18.92 10.92
N LEU A 304 2.31 -18.76 10.14
CA LEU A 304 0.97 -19.21 10.51
C LEU A 304 0.92 -20.73 10.68
N TYR A 305 1.54 -21.48 9.79
CA TYR A 305 1.61 -22.94 9.90
C TYR A 305 2.43 -23.40 11.12
N GLN A 306 3.52 -22.69 11.44
CA GLN A 306 4.29 -22.92 12.66
C GLN A 306 3.42 -22.75 13.91
N GLN A 307 2.54 -21.74 13.94
CA GLN A 307 1.58 -21.58 15.02
C GLN A 307 0.58 -22.75 15.07
N VAL A 308 0.09 -23.25 13.93
CA VAL A 308 -0.78 -24.44 13.89
C VAL A 308 -0.08 -25.65 14.50
N LEU A 309 1.20 -25.87 14.19
CA LEU A 309 1.99 -26.96 14.76
C LEU A 309 2.19 -26.83 16.28
N GLN A 310 2.42 -25.61 16.78
CA GLN A 310 2.65 -25.35 18.21
C GLN A 310 1.37 -25.35 19.03
N ALA A 311 0.30 -24.76 18.49
CA ALA A 311 -0.97 -24.58 19.20
C ALA A 311 -1.84 -25.85 19.17
N GLY A 312 -1.58 -26.77 18.23
CA GLY A 312 -2.34 -28.00 18.01
C GLY A 312 -3.74 -27.71 17.47
N GLU A 313 -4.67 -27.31 18.35
CA GLU A 313 -6.11 -27.16 18.05
C GLU A 313 -6.71 -25.83 18.54
N LYS A 314 -5.92 -24.76 18.64
CA LYS A 314 -6.36 -23.49 19.25
C LYS A 314 -6.48 -22.29 18.30
N ILE A 315 -6.15 -22.47 17.01
CA ILE A 315 -6.28 -21.38 16.03
C ILE A 315 -7.68 -21.42 15.43
N VAL A 316 -8.54 -20.52 15.91
CA VAL A 316 -9.91 -20.37 15.41
C VAL A 316 -9.86 -19.94 13.95
N VAL A 317 -10.70 -20.57 13.13
CA VAL A 317 -10.82 -20.21 11.72
C VAL A 317 -11.40 -18.82 11.60
N ASP A 318 -10.65 -17.93 10.97
CA ASP A 318 -11.10 -16.61 10.54
C ASP A 318 -11.22 -16.54 9.01
N SER A 319 -11.79 -15.44 8.51
CA SER A 319 -11.92 -15.18 7.07
C SER A 319 -10.71 -14.42 6.51
N SER A 320 -9.55 -14.50 7.16
CA SER A 320 -8.33 -13.86 6.64
C SER A 320 -7.89 -14.54 5.34
N GLN A 321 -7.24 -13.77 4.48
CA GLN A 321 -6.75 -14.26 3.20
C GLN A 321 -5.72 -15.37 3.37
N GLU A 322 -5.00 -15.39 4.50
CA GLU A 322 -3.82 -16.23 4.70
C GLU A 322 -4.17 -17.55 5.37
N GLN A 323 -5.18 -17.55 6.25
CA GLN A 323 -5.82 -18.80 6.63
C GLN A 323 -6.49 -19.47 5.42
N THR A 324 -7.09 -18.67 4.53
CA THR A 324 -7.65 -19.18 3.27
C THR A 324 -6.55 -19.79 2.40
N GLU A 325 -5.50 -19.04 2.05
CA GLU A 325 -4.37 -19.53 1.24
C GLU A 325 -3.71 -20.79 1.85
N LEU A 326 -3.51 -20.82 3.17
CA LEU A 326 -2.96 -21.99 3.86
C LEU A 326 -3.88 -23.21 3.76
N ARG A 327 -5.21 -23.05 3.88
CA ARG A 327 -6.18 -24.13 3.63
C ARG A 327 -6.19 -24.57 2.17
N LEU A 328 -6.04 -23.64 1.22
CA LEU A 328 -6.00 -23.94 -0.22
C LEU A 328 -4.75 -24.71 -0.64
N SER A 329 -3.65 -24.61 0.13
CA SER A 329 -2.47 -25.47 -0.05
C SER A 329 -2.80 -26.95 0.17
N GLY A 330 -3.83 -27.26 0.97
CA GLY A 330 -4.19 -28.61 1.38
C GLY A 330 -3.42 -29.12 2.59
N LEU A 331 -2.46 -28.34 3.12
CA LEU A 331 -1.65 -28.68 4.29
C LEU A 331 -2.46 -28.72 5.59
N VAL A 332 -3.43 -27.80 5.72
CA VAL A 332 -4.31 -27.67 6.89
C VAL A 332 -5.77 -27.76 6.48
N VAL A 333 -6.62 -28.13 7.44
CA VAL A 333 -8.07 -28.17 7.31
C VAL A 333 -8.76 -27.52 8.50
N LYS A 334 -10.00 -27.11 8.27
CA LYS A 334 -10.92 -26.71 9.31
C LYS A 334 -11.49 -27.97 9.98
N LYS A 335 -11.26 -28.13 11.28
CA LYS A 335 -11.88 -29.17 12.10
C LYS A 335 -12.28 -28.55 13.43
N ASP A 336 -13.54 -28.71 13.82
CA ASP A 336 -14.09 -28.15 15.07
C ASP A 336 -13.88 -26.62 15.17
N SER A 337 -14.11 -25.91 14.07
CA SER A 337 -13.88 -24.46 13.93
C SER A 337 -12.43 -23.99 14.12
N CYS A 338 -11.46 -24.89 14.18
CA CYS A 338 -10.04 -24.56 14.27
C CYS A 338 -9.25 -25.08 13.06
N LEU A 339 -8.11 -24.45 12.76
CA LEU A 339 -7.14 -24.97 11.81
C LEU A 339 -6.33 -26.10 12.44
N LYS A 340 -6.24 -27.24 11.73
CA LYS A 340 -5.42 -28.39 12.12
C LYS A 340 -4.63 -28.88 10.91
N VAL A 341 -3.45 -29.46 11.14
CA VAL A 341 -2.68 -30.14 10.08
C VAL A 341 -3.53 -31.30 9.55
N TYR A 342 -3.57 -31.47 8.23
CA TYR A 342 -4.50 -32.43 7.61
C TYR A 342 -4.23 -33.87 8.03
N ASN A 343 -2.96 -34.29 8.06
CA ASN A 343 -2.58 -35.64 8.42
C ASN A 343 -1.16 -35.73 9.01
N PRO A 344 -0.80 -36.85 9.65
CA PRO A 344 0.52 -37.09 10.21
C PRO A 344 1.67 -37.05 9.19
N ILE A 345 1.46 -37.48 7.94
CA ILE A 345 2.50 -37.41 6.89
C ILE A 345 2.92 -35.96 6.66
N TYR A 346 1.95 -35.06 6.47
CA TYR A 346 2.24 -33.64 6.28
C TYR A 346 2.92 -33.02 7.49
N GLN A 347 2.49 -33.37 8.70
CA GLN A 347 3.11 -32.90 9.93
C GLN A 347 4.58 -33.36 10.06
N ALA A 348 4.89 -34.58 9.61
CA ALA A 348 6.23 -35.14 9.65
C ALA A 348 7.15 -34.57 8.55
N VAL A 349 6.59 -34.33 7.35
CA VAL A 349 7.30 -33.76 6.19
C VAL A 349 7.56 -32.27 6.37
N PHE A 350 6.50 -31.50 6.61
CA PHE A 350 6.54 -30.06 6.86
C PHE A 350 6.66 -29.81 8.36
N ASN A 351 7.64 -30.44 8.99
CA ASN A 351 7.85 -30.32 10.42
C ASN A 351 8.49 -28.97 10.79
N ARG A 352 8.71 -28.78 12.09
CA ARG A 352 9.33 -27.56 12.63
C ARG A 352 10.71 -27.29 12.03
N ASP A 353 11.56 -28.31 11.90
CA ASP A 353 12.92 -28.16 11.37
C ASP A 353 12.91 -27.74 9.90
N TRP A 354 12.00 -28.29 9.11
CA TRP A 354 11.79 -27.89 7.72
C TRP A 354 11.35 -26.42 7.62
N ILE A 355 10.38 -26.00 8.45
CA ILE A 355 9.91 -24.62 8.49
C ILE A 355 11.04 -23.66 8.88
N GLU A 356 11.80 -23.99 9.91
CA GLU A 356 12.93 -23.17 10.38
C GLU A 356 13.98 -23.04 9.27
N LYS A 357 14.32 -24.15 8.59
CA LYS A 357 15.25 -24.14 7.44
C LYS A 357 14.77 -23.26 6.29
N GLU A 358 13.48 -23.28 5.95
CA GLU A 358 12.95 -22.41 4.88
C GLU A 358 12.84 -20.95 5.32
N LEU A 359 12.45 -20.69 6.57
CA LEU A 359 12.44 -19.32 7.14
C LEU A 359 13.84 -18.73 7.21
N ASP A 360 14.86 -19.53 7.51
CA ASP A 360 16.25 -19.09 7.58
C ASP A 360 16.81 -18.65 6.22
N LYS A 361 16.34 -19.25 5.13
CA LYS A 361 16.65 -18.81 3.76
C LYS A 361 16.00 -17.48 3.41
N LEU A 362 14.84 -17.20 4.01
CA LEU A 362 14.05 -16.00 3.71
C LEU A 362 14.51 -14.79 4.54
N ARG A 363 14.88 -15.00 5.82
CA ARG A 363 15.23 -13.95 6.78
C ARG A 363 16.66 -13.41 6.55
N PRO A 364 16.85 -12.09 6.43
CA PRO A 364 18.19 -11.50 6.38
C PRO A 364 18.89 -11.49 7.75
N TYR A 365 18.18 -11.83 8.83
CA TYR A 365 18.68 -11.84 10.22
C TYR A 365 18.58 -13.22 10.89
N SER A 366 18.54 -14.30 10.10
CA SER A 366 18.37 -15.69 10.58
C SER A 366 19.41 -16.09 11.63
N GLU A 367 20.69 -15.77 11.40
CA GLU A 367 21.76 -16.08 12.35
C GLU A 367 21.57 -15.37 13.70
N ALA A 368 21.22 -14.08 13.66
CA ALA A 368 21.04 -13.27 14.87
C ALA A 368 19.85 -13.74 15.71
N ILE A 369 18.69 -14.01 15.09
CA ILE A 369 17.51 -14.49 15.82
C ILE A 369 17.72 -15.90 16.38
N ASN A 370 18.41 -16.78 15.67
CA ASN A 370 18.71 -18.14 16.15
C ASN A 370 19.66 -18.10 17.36
N ASN A 371 20.71 -17.27 17.31
CA ASN A 371 21.61 -17.08 18.45
C ASN A 371 20.92 -16.38 19.64
N TRP A 372 20.02 -15.44 19.37
CA TRP A 372 19.19 -14.80 20.40
C TRP A 372 18.31 -15.83 21.13
N LEU A 373 17.61 -16.70 20.39
CA LEU A 373 16.77 -17.74 20.98
C LEU A 373 17.58 -18.77 21.77
N ASN A 374 18.73 -19.21 21.23
CA ASN A 374 19.61 -20.18 21.88
C ASN A 374 20.30 -19.63 23.13
N SER A 375 20.45 -18.31 23.24
CA SER A 375 21.10 -17.63 24.38
C SER A 375 20.14 -17.14 25.46
N GLN A 376 18.92 -17.69 25.53
CA GLN A 376 17.86 -17.22 26.43
C GLN A 376 17.53 -15.73 26.24
N LYS A 377 17.48 -15.28 24.98
CA LYS A 377 17.14 -13.91 24.57
C LYS A 377 18.15 -12.84 25.03
N SER A 378 19.45 -13.16 24.96
CA SER A 378 20.51 -12.22 25.34
C SER A 378 20.52 -10.96 24.44
N PRO A 379 20.62 -9.74 25.00
CA PRO A 379 20.67 -8.50 24.22
C PRO A 379 21.81 -8.40 23.20
N LEU A 380 22.87 -9.21 23.36
CA LEU A 380 24.06 -9.21 22.49
C LEU A 380 23.77 -9.62 21.05
N TRP A 381 22.68 -10.36 20.83
CA TRP A 381 22.27 -10.85 19.51
C TRP A 381 21.15 -10.01 18.89
N LEU A 382 20.69 -8.97 19.58
CA LEU A 382 19.72 -8.03 19.03
C LEU A 382 20.37 -7.18 17.94
N LEU A 383 19.59 -6.86 16.92
CA LEU A 383 20.09 -6.11 15.78
C LEU A 383 20.29 -4.63 16.15
N GLN A 384 21.30 -4.00 15.55
CA GLN A 384 21.62 -2.59 15.76
C GLN A 384 21.65 -1.83 14.43
N GLU A 385 21.32 -0.54 14.51
CA GLU A 385 21.48 0.45 13.44
C GLU A 385 21.09 -0.02 12.04
N THR A 386 22.08 -0.27 11.16
CA THR A 386 21.91 -0.61 9.75
C THR A 386 21.27 -1.98 9.56
N VAL A 387 21.74 -3.00 10.28
CA VAL A 387 21.23 -4.38 10.20
C VAL A 387 19.78 -4.45 10.70
N LEU A 388 19.45 -3.69 11.75
CA LEU A 388 18.06 -3.57 12.21
C LEU A 388 17.18 -2.88 11.17
N ASN A 389 17.67 -1.81 10.51
CA ASN A 389 16.91 -1.14 9.46
C ASN A 389 16.68 -2.04 8.24
N GLU A 390 17.68 -2.83 7.82
CA GLU A 390 17.56 -3.82 6.75
C GLU A 390 16.55 -4.91 7.10
N ALA A 391 16.61 -5.42 8.34
CA ALA A 391 15.66 -6.39 8.87
C ALA A 391 14.23 -5.85 8.92
N LEU A 392 14.04 -4.59 9.36
CA LEU A 392 12.75 -3.92 9.40
C LEU A 392 12.22 -3.62 8.01
N THR A 393 13.09 -3.25 7.07
CA THR A 393 12.73 -3.01 5.66
C THR A 393 12.28 -4.31 5.01
N TRP A 394 13.00 -5.39 5.24
CA TRP A 394 12.59 -6.72 4.80
C TRP A 394 11.27 -7.14 5.45
N ALA A 395 11.00 -6.75 6.70
CA ALA A 395 9.74 -7.06 7.39
C ALA A 395 8.51 -6.32 6.83
N ILE A 396 8.67 -5.21 6.07
CA ILE A 396 7.56 -4.43 5.54
C ILE A 396 6.69 -5.28 4.59
N GLY A 397 5.38 -5.26 4.81
CA GLY A 397 4.41 -6.02 4.01
C GLY A 397 4.38 -7.53 4.28
N LYS A 398 5.24 -8.04 5.16
CA LYS A 398 5.26 -9.44 5.61
C LYS A 398 4.57 -9.55 6.97
N ASN A 399 3.67 -10.52 7.19
CA ASN A 399 3.27 -10.85 8.57
C ASN A 399 4.21 -11.92 9.09
N LEU A 400 5.12 -11.51 9.96
CA LEU A 400 6.12 -12.38 10.53
C LEU A 400 5.52 -13.24 11.67
N SER A 401 6.28 -14.23 12.16
CA SER A 401 5.86 -14.96 13.35
C SER A 401 5.89 -14.04 14.58
N ASN A 402 5.18 -14.41 15.65
CA ASN A 402 5.22 -13.66 16.91
C ASN A 402 6.65 -13.55 17.45
N THR A 403 7.48 -14.57 17.22
CA THR A 403 8.89 -14.59 17.65
C THR A 403 9.74 -13.59 16.86
N ASP A 404 9.49 -13.43 15.56
CA ASP A 404 10.17 -12.42 14.75
C ASP A 404 9.76 -11.01 15.18
N TYR A 405 8.46 -10.78 15.46
CA TYR A 405 8.00 -9.49 15.98
C TYR A 405 8.63 -9.16 17.33
N GLU A 406 8.70 -10.13 18.23
CA GLU A 406 9.34 -9.96 19.54
C GLU A 406 10.83 -9.62 19.39
N PHE A 407 11.56 -10.36 18.56
CA PHE A 407 12.99 -10.11 18.30
C PHE A 407 13.26 -8.71 17.72
N LEU A 408 12.46 -8.30 16.71
CA LEU A 408 12.60 -6.99 16.09
C LEU A 408 12.19 -5.86 17.02
N GLN A 409 11.16 -6.05 17.85
CA GLN A 409 10.72 -5.07 18.83
C GLN A 409 11.76 -4.87 19.93
N GLU A 410 12.31 -5.95 20.50
CA GLU A 410 13.39 -5.86 21.49
C GLU A 410 14.64 -5.21 20.89
N SER A 411 14.96 -5.50 19.62
CA SER A 411 16.07 -4.85 18.89
C SER A 411 15.85 -3.34 18.71
N GLN A 412 14.61 -2.91 18.44
CA GLN A 412 14.27 -1.49 18.39
C GLN A 412 14.37 -0.81 19.76
N LYS A 413 13.88 -1.48 20.80
CA LYS A 413 13.85 -0.94 22.16
C LYS A 413 15.25 -0.67 22.69
N ILE A 414 16.17 -1.62 22.55
CA ILE A 414 17.56 -1.44 23.01
C ILE A 414 18.26 -0.30 22.27
N THR A 415 17.98 -0.11 20.97
CA THR A 415 18.52 1.00 20.19
C THR A 415 18.05 2.35 20.72
N ILE A 416 16.77 2.47 21.10
CA ILE A 416 16.21 3.68 21.70
C ILE A 416 16.82 3.94 23.09
N GLU A 417 16.97 2.92 23.92
CA GLU A 417 17.56 3.03 25.26
C GLU A 417 19.02 3.50 25.18
N LEU A 418 19.82 2.95 24.27
CA LEU A 418 21.20 3.37 24.03
C LEU A 418 21.28 4.84 23.55
N GLN A 419 20.35 5.27 22.69
CA GLN A 419 20.28 6.67 22.24
C GLN A 419 19.91 7.63 23.38
N ILE A 420 18.99 7.24 24.25
CA ILE A 420 18.61 8.01 25.44
C ILE A 420 19.80 8.16 26.39
N GLU A 421 20.55 7.08 26.63
CA GLU A 421 21.74 7.11 27.49
C GLU A 421 22.83 8.03 26.89
N ALA A 422 23.05 7.96 25.57
CA ALA A 422 23.99 8.84 24.88
C ALA A 422 23.57 10.32 24.97
N ASN A 423 22.29 10.63 24.80
CA ASN A 423 21.75 11.99 24.93
C ASN A 423 21.85 12.50 26.37
N HIS A 424 21.64 11.64 27.37
CA HIS A 424 21.81 11.99 28.78
C HIS A 424 23.27 12.37 29.08
N LYS A 425 24.23 11.56 28.61
CA LYS A 425 25.67 11.86 28.72
C LYS A 425 26.04 13.18 28.03
N LEU A 426 25.50 13.43 26.84
CA LEU A 426 25.72 14.69 26.11
C LEU A 426 25.17 15.91 26.89
N THR A 427 24.01 15.76 27.51
CA THR A 427 23.39 16.81 28.33
C THR A 427 24.24 17.13 29.56
N GLU A 428 24.78 16.12 30.23
CA GLU A 428 25.69 16.30 31.37
C GLU A 428 26.98 17.04 30.97
N ILE A 429 27.54 16.73 29.79
CA ILE A 429 28.72 17.42 29.24
C ILE A 429 28.39 18.89 28.95
N ASN A 430 27.25 19.17 28.32
CA ASN A 430 26.83 20.53 28.00
C ASN A 430 26.59 21.37 29.25
N GLN A 431 26.07 20.78 30.33
CA GLN A 431 25.88 21.47 31.60
C GLN A 431 27.22 21.83 32.26
N LYS A 432 28.19 20.90 32.28
CA LYS A 432 29.55 21.18 32.75
C LYS A 432 30.24 22.31 31.95
N LEU A 433 29.95 22.40 30.65
CA LEU A 433 30.46 23.48 29.80
C LEU A 433 29.81 24.85 30.13
N ALA A 434 28.51 24.87 30.42
CA ALA A 434 27.78 26.08 30.81
C ALA A 434 28.31 26.66 32.14
N ASP A 435 28.50 25.81 33.15
CA ASP A 435 29.04 26.21 34.46
C ASP A 435 30.46 26.82 34.31
N ALA A 436 31.30 26.22 33.46
CA ALA A 436 32.64 26.74 33.18
C ALA A 436 32.60 28.13 32.51
N ASN A 437 31.67 28.34 31.58
CA ASN A 437 31.47 29.63 30.92
C ASN A 437 30.94 30.71 31.88
N GLU A 438 30.05 30.34 32.81
CA GLU A 438 29.55 31.26 33.83
C GLU A 438 30.69 31.72 34.76
N ILE A 439 31.52 30.79 35.26
CA ILE A 439 32.69 31.11 36.08
C ILE A 439 33.66 32.05 35.33
N ALA A 440 33.89 31.81 34.04
CA ALA A 440 34.73 32.67 33.21
C ALA A 440 34.13 34.09 33.08
N SER A 441 32.82 34.21 32.90
CA SER A 441 32.11 35.50 32.79
C SER A 441 32.17 36.31 34.10
N GLN A 442 32.00 35.66 35.26
CA GLN A 442 32.10 36.29 36.58
C GLN A 442 33.52 36.81 36.86
N LYS A 443 34.54 36.08 36.40
CA LYS A 443 35.93 36.53 36.49
C LYS A 443 36.15 37.78 35.62
N LEU A 444 35.59 37.81 34.42
CA LEU A 444 35.71 38.94 33.49
C LEU A 444 35.00 40.21 34.03
N THR A 445 33.82 40.06 34.63
CA THR A 445 33.07 41.19 35.22
C THR A 445 33.80 41.79 36.42
N LYS A 446 34.35 40.94 37.31
CA LYS A 446 35.17 41.39 38.44
C LYS A 446 36.39 42.20 37.97
N THR A 447 37.07 41.71 36.93
CA THR A 447 38.23 42.41 36.33
C THR A 447 37.84 43.77 35.74
N ASN A 448 36.66 43.85 35.10
CA ASN A 448 36.12 45.10 34.56
C ASN A 448 35.68 46.10 35.64
N GLU A 449 35.17 45.62 36.78
CA GLU A 449 34.83 46.48 37.92
C GLU A 449 36.08 47.09 38.56
N GLU A 450 37.15 46.30 38.72
CA GLU A 450 38.45 46.78 39.19
C GLU A 450 39.02 47.87 38.26
N ALA A 451 38.88 47.71 36.94
CA ALA A 451 39.28 48.73 35.96
C ALA A 451 38.43 50.02 36.06
N LYS A 452 37.11 49.90 36.28
CA LYS A 452 36.22 51.06 36.48
C LYS A 452 36.54 51.84 37.76
N GLN A 453 36.92 51.16 38.84
CA GLN A 453 37.33 51.83 40.08
C GLN A 453 38.62 52.64 39.91
N GLN A 454 39.56 52.19 39.08
CA GLN A 454 40.74 52.97 38.72
C GLN A 454 40.38 54.24 37.92
N LEU A 455 39.43 54.12 36.99
CA LEU A 455 38.90 55.24 36.20
C LEU A 455 38.15 56.26 37.08
N ALA A 456 37.42 55.79 38.08
CA ALA A 456 36.70 56.63 39.04
C ALA A 456 37.65 57.45 39.93
N LYS A 457 38.79 56.87 40.34
CA LYS A 457 39.86 57.59 41.06
C LYS A 457 40.53 58.65 40.18
N ALA A 458 40.61 58.45 38.86
CA ALA A 458 41.08 59.46 37.92
C ALA A 458 40.09 60.63 37.76
N ASN A 459 38.77 60.36 37.80
CA ASN A 459 37.72 61.37 37.67
C ASN A 459 37.48 62.23 38.93
N GLN A 460 37.92 61.82 40.12
CA GLN A 460 37.81 62.62 41.34
C GLN A 460 38.73 63.86 41.37
N LYS A 461 39.75 63.93 40.51
CA LYS A 461 40.57 65.14 40.35
C LYS A 461 39.91 66.25 39.53
N ALA A 462 38.74 66.01 38.92
CA ALA A 462 38.12 66.90 37.94
C ALA A 462 36.80 67.59 38.39
N LYS A 463 36.33 67.40 39.63
CA LYS A 463 34.98 67.84 40.06
C LYS A 463 34.94 68.76 41.30
N TYR A 464 35.76 69.82 41.34
CA TYR A 464 35.64 70.89 42.35
C TYR A 464 34.93 72.15 41.83
N ILE A 465 34.42 72.13 40.60
CA ILE A 465 33.72 73.26 39.97
C ILE A 465 32.29 72.80 39.70
N ILE A 466 31.31 73.52 40.25
CA ILE A 466 29.85 73.29 40.15
C ILE A 466 29.26 72.41 41.28
N TRP A 467 29.58 72.83 42.50
CA TRP A 467 28.67 72.87 43.66
C TRP A 467 28.03 74.28 43.55
N ILE A 468 26.74 74.49 43.30
CA ILE A 468 25.64 74.59 44.28
C ILE A 468 24.41 75.08 43.48
N GLY A 469 23.23 74.54 43.77
CA GLY A 469 21.97 75.28 43.60
C GLY A 469 20.96 74.64 42.68
N GLY A 470 20.10 73.77 43.21
CA GLY A 470 18.88 73.37 42.47
C GLY A 470 18.24 72.03 42.81
N ILE A 471 18.49 71.43 43.99
CA ILE A 471 17.97 70.09 44.33
C ILE A 471 17.02 70.19 45.54
N VAL A 472 15.79 70.68 45.33
CA VAL A 472 14.65 70.30 46.19
C VAL A 472 13.34 70.30 45.38
N ALA A 473 13.15 71.24 44.44
CA ALA A 473 11.91 71.31 43.64
C ALA A 473 11.78 70.20 42.57
N THR A 474 12.89 69.64 42.10
CA THR A 474 12.93 68.63 41.02
C THR A 474 12.55 67.22 41.50
N PHE A 475 12.66 66.94 42.80
CA PHE A 475 12.45 65.59 43.35
C PHE A 475 10.97 65.18 43.38
N LEU A 476 10.05 66.14 43.51
CA LEU A 476 8.61 65.87 43.48
C LEU A 476 8.04 65.80 42.04
N VAL A 477 8.68 66.46 41.06
CA VAL A 477 8.37 66.28 39.63
C VAL A 477 8.85 64.92 39.13
N LEU A 478 9.98 64.42 39.65
CA LEU A 478 10.57 63.14 39.27
C LEU A 478 9.71 61.92 39.71
N ILE A 479 9.08 61.99 40.89
CA ILE A 479 8.23 60.89 41.39
C ILE A 479 6.87 60.86 40.66
N GLY A 480 6.40 62.00 40.16
CA GLY A 480 5.22 62.10 39.29
C GLY A 480 5.48 61.64 37.85
N GLN A 481 6.66 61.93 37.29
CA GLN A 481 7.07 61.48 35.95
C GLN A 481 7.27 59.95 35.90
N ASN A 482 7.88 59.35 36.93
CA ASN A 482 8.15 57.91 36.94
C ASN A 482 6.85 57.08 36.87
N ARG A 483 5.76 57.52 37.53
CA ARG A 483 4.45 56.84 37.45
C ARG A 483 3.74 57.05 36.12
N LEU A 484 3.96 58.19 35.46
CA LEU A 484 3.43 58.47 34.14
C LEU A 484 4.16 57.65 33.06
N ASP A 485 5.47 57.47 33.22
CA ASP A 485 6.30 56.68 32.32
C ASP A 485 5.98 55.18 32.45
N THR A 486 5.80 54.64 33.67
CA THR A 486 5.32 53.25 33.86
C THR A 486 3.92 53.02 33.25
N ALA A 487 3.01 53.99 33.35
CA ALA A 487 1.67 53.88 32.77
C ALA A 487 1.66 53.97 31.23
N LYS A 488 2.53 54.81 30.64
CA LYS A 488 2.75 54.87 29.19
C LYS A 488 3.37 53.58 28.66
N GLU A 489 4.36 53.04 29.36
CA GLU A 489 5.00 51.77 29.02
C GLU A 489 3.99 50.61 29.06
N ALA A 490 3.14 50.54 30.09
CA ALA A 490 2.09 49.53 30.20
C ALA A 490 1.03 49.62 29.06
N THR A 491 0.68 50.84 28.64
CA THR A 491 -0.23 51.08 27.51
C THR A 491 0.42 50.69 26.18
N ARG A 492 1.71 51.02 25.98
CA ARG A 492 2.52 50.57 24.83
C ARG A 492 2.55 49.05 24.74
N LEU A 493 2.85 48.36 25.83
CA LEU A 493 2.91 46.89 25.87
C LEU A 493 1.56 46.24 25.59
N THR A 494 0.46 46.85 26.05
CA THR A 494 -0.89 46.38 25.73
C THR A 494 -1.18 46.50 24.24
N GLN A 495 -0.79 47.61 23.62
CA GLN A 495 -0.92 47.81 22.19
C GLN A 495 -0.02 46.86 21.40
N GLU A 496 1.19 46.57 21.87
CA GLU A 496 2.11 45.60 21.26
C GLU A 496 1.59 44.17 21.35
N GLY A 497 1.02 43.77 22.49
CA GLY A 497 0.32 42.48 22.64
C GLY A 497 -0.86 42.35 21.67
N TYR A 498 -1.69 43.39 21.54
CA TYR A 498 -2.79 43.42 20.58
C TYR A 498 -2.29 43.39 19.12
N ASN A 499 -1.24 44.14 18.81
CA ASN A 499 -0.62 44.15 17.48
C ASN A 499 -0.01 42.79 17.12
N ALA A 500 0.61 42.11 18.09
CA ALA A 500 1.13 40.76 17.92
C ALA A 500 0.00 39.78 17.61
N GLU A 501 -1.11 39.85 18.36
CA GLU A 501 -2.30 39.01 18.12
C GLU A 501 -2.94 39.27 16.75
N GLN A 502 -3.05 40.53 16.32
CA GLN A 502 -3.55 40.87 14.98
C GLN A 502 -2.64 40.34 13.86
N LYS A 503 -1.31 40.37 14.06
CA LYS A 503 -0.34 39.85 13.10
C LYS A 503 -0.32 38.32 12.99
N LEU A 504 -0.86 37.59 13.97
CA LEU A 504 -0.93 36.12 13.92
C LEU A 504 -1.59 35.60 12.64
N LYS A 505 -2.56 36.34 12.07
CA LYS A 505 -3.27 35.93 10.85
C LYS A 505 -2.45 36.07 9.56
N THR A 506 -1.40 36.89 9.58
CA THR A 506 -0.67 37.30 8.37
C THR A 506 0.82 37.03 8.43
N LYS A 507 1.43 37.00 9.63
CA LYS A 507 2.87 36.76 9.86
C LYS A 507 3.09 36.09 11.21
N GLN A 508 3.02 34.76 11.26
CA GLN A 508 2.95 34.02 12.52
C GLN A 508 4.26 34.07 13.32
N LEU A 509 5.42 33.91 12.66
CA LEU A 509 6.72 34.03 13.33
C LEU A 509 7.02 35.47 13.82
N GLU A 510 6.68 36.48 13.02
CA GLU A 510 6.82 37.90 13.44
C GLU A 510 5.89 38.22 14.61
N SER A 511 4.67 37.65 14.61
CA SER A 511 3.72 37.73 15.71
C SER A 511 4.27 37.12 17.00
N LEU A 512 4.87 35.93 16.92
CA LEU A 512 5.53 35.29 18.07
C LEU A 512 6.70 36.12 18.59
N PHE A 513 7.54 36.64 17.70
CA PHE A 513 8.66 37.50 18.08
C PHE A 513 8.18 38.76 18.81
N LEU A 514 7.17 39.45 18.28
CA LEU A 514 6.58 40.64 18.89
C LEU A 514 5.95 40.33 20.25
N ALA A 515 5.28 39.19 20.41
CA ALA A 515 4.71 38.77 21.69
C ALA A 515 5.79 38.39 22.72
N MET A 516 6.86 37.72 22.29
CA MET A 516 8.02 37.43 23.13
C MET A 516 8.74 38.71 23.57
N GLN A 517 8.90 39.68 22.66
CA GLN A 517 9.49 40.99 22.97
C GLN A 517 8.62 41.76 23.97
N ALA A 518 7.31 41.84 23.76
CA ALA A 518 6.37 42.46 24.70
C ALA A 518 6.40 41.77 26.08
N GLY A 519 6.55 40.43 26.12
CA GLY A 519 6.72 39.68 27.36
C GLY A 519 8.06 39.93 28.06
N GLN A 520 9.15 40.08 27.31
CA GLN A 520 10.47 40.44 27.84
C GLN A 520 10.49 41.86 28.40
N ASP A 521 9.87 42.82 27.69
CA ASP A 521 9.76 44.21 28.11
C ASP A 521 8.82 44.39 29.32
N LEU A 522 7.86 43.48 29.53
CA LEU A 522 7.00 43.44 30.73
C LEU A 522 7.76 42.96 31.98
N LYS A 523 8.75 42.07 31.82
CA LYS A 523 9.50 41.43 32.91
C LYS A 523 10.15 42.42 33.91
N PRO A 524 10.83 43.50 33.52
CA PRO A 524 11.40 44.47 34.46
C PRO A 524 10.36 45.36 35.16
N LEU A 525 9.13 45.43 34.65
CA LEU A 525 8.04 46.24 35.23
C LEU A 525 7.30 45.50 36.35
N VAL A 526 7.48 44.18 36.47
CA VAL A 526 6.89 43.34 37.52
C VAL A 526 7.95 43.00 38.58
N PRO A 527 7.95 43.63 39.77
CA PRO A 527 8.92 43.32 40.82
C PRO A 527 8.72 41.89 41.35
N ASN A 528 9.82 41.24 41.73
CA ASN A 528 9.82 39.89 42.29
C ASN A 528 8.77 39.75 43.42
N HIS A 529 7.80 38.85 43.21
CA HIS A 529 6.75 38.40 44.14
C HIS A 529 5.38 39.12 44.16
N SER A 530 5.06 40.02 43.23
CA SER A 530 3.68 40.51 43.07
C SER A 530 2.80 39.53 42.27
N SER A 531 1.59 39.26 42.73
CA SER A 531 0.60 38.49 41.97
C SER A 531 0.17 39.28 40.72
N LEU A 532 0.14 38.64 39.55
CA LEU A 532 -0.22 39.26 38.25
C LEU A 532 -1.54 40.06 38.24
N GLY A 533 -2.43 39.86 39.23
CA GLY A 533 -3.69 40.60 39.37
C GLY A 533 -3.56 42.08 39.77
N GLU A 534 -2.38 42.55 40.21
CA GLU A 534 -2.17 43.97 40.59
C GLU A 534 -1.72 44.86 39.42
N TYR A 535 -1.32 44.26 38.29
CA TYR A 535 -0.93 45.00 37.07
C TYR A 535 -2.04 44.93 36.03
N GLN A 536 -2.44 46.08 35.48
CA GLN A 536 -3.63 46.23 34.62
C GLN A 536 -3.53 45.54 33.23
N THR A 537 -2.46 44.78 32.93
CA THR A 537 -2.17 44.34 31.55
C THR A 537 -1.74 42.86 31.47
N THR A 538 -2.71 41.94 31.47
CA THR A 538 -2.47 40.51 31.14
C THR A 538 -2.36 40.24 29.63
N THR A 539 -2.65 41.26 28.81
CA THR A 539 -2.74 41.19 27.34
C THR A 539 -1.49 40.64 26.64
N PRO A 540 -0.25 41.02 26.99
CA PRO A 540 0.95 40.47 26.35
C PRO A 540 1.12 38.97 26.61
N LEU A 541 0.78 38.52 27.84
CA LEU A 541 0.90 37.12 28.23
C LEU A 541 -0.22 36.27 27.59
N SER A 542 -1.45 36.79 27.55
CA SER A 542 -2.56 36.12 26.85
C SER A 542 -2.32 36.07 25.34
N ALA A 543 -1.78 37.12 24.74
CA ALA A 543 -1.38 37.14 23.33
C ALA A 543 -0.30 36.10 23.06
N LEU A 544 0.76 36.03 23.88
CA LEU A 544 1.81 35.02 23.74
C LEU A 544 1.27 33.59 23.88
N LEU A 545 0.41 33.33 24.87
CA LEU A 545 -0.23 32.01 25.03
C LEU A 545 -1.14 31.67 23.85
N ASN A 546 -1.91 32.63 23.34
CA ASN A 546 -2.76 32.46 22.17
C ASN A 546 -1.93 32.18 20.91
N ILE A 547 -0.83 32.89 20.71
CA ILE A 547 0.09 32.70 19.59
C ILE A 547 0.79 31.35 19.69
N LEU A 548 1.31 30.96 20.85
CA LEU A 548 1.93 29.64 21.06
C LEU A 548 0.94 28.48 20.83
N ALA A 549 -0.34 28.69 21.15
CA ALA A 549 -1.37 27.68 20.92
C ALA A 549 -1.79 27.55 19.44
N ASN A 550 -1.59 28.60 18.64
CA ASN A 550 -2.11 28.67 17.27
C ASN A 550 -1.03 28.82 16.17
N ILE A 551 0.24 28.98 16.54
CA ILE A 551 1.34 29.03 15.57
C ILE A 551 1.48 27.67 14.88
N ARG A 552 1.42 27.69 13.55
CA ARG A 552 1.62 26.54 12.66
C ARG A 552 2.91 26.66 11.88
N GLU A 553 3.37 27.88 11.64
CA GLU A 553 4.64 28.18 10.99
C GLU A 553 5.83 27.79 11.88
N TYR A 554 6.69 26.92 11.37
CA TYR A 554 7.91 26.45 12.01
C TYR A 554 9.14 27.27 11.62
N ASN A 555 9.29 27.55 10.32
CA ASN A 555 10.46 28.26 9.81
C ASN A 555 10.14 28.98 8.50
N GLN A 556 10.82 30.11 8.27
CA GLN A 556 10.73 30.88 7.04
C GLN A 556 12.12 31.05 6.42
N PHE A 557 12.33 30.56 5.20
CA PHE A 557 13.60 30.72 4.49
C PHE A 557 13.51 31.91 3.54
N ASP A 558 14.32 32.93 3.77
CA ASP A 558 14.55 34.02 2.82
C ASP A 558 15.52 33.53 1.73
N ILE A 559 14.97 33.35 0.54
CA ILE A 559 15.67 32.80 -0.63
C ILE A 559 15.96 33.88 -1.68
N GLY A 560 15.71 35.16 -1.37
CA GLY A 560 15.88 36.30 -2.28
C GLY A 560 14.69 36.54 -3.20
N GLN A 561 14.59 37.77 -3.74
CA GLN A 561 13.41 38.34 -4.40
C GLN A 561 13.01 37.75 -5.78
N LYS A 562 13.40 36.52 -6.15
CA LYS A 562 13.15 36.01 -7.52
C LYS A 562 12.37 34.70 -7.60
N ILE A 563 11.47 34.70 -8.60
CA ILE A 563 10.38 33.76 -8.82
C ILE A 563 10.90 32.49 -9.52
N GLY A 564 10.93 31.36 -8.83
CA GLY A 564 11.03 30.04 -9.46
C GLY A 564 9.78 29.21 -9.19
N ARG A 565 9.38 28.36 -10.15
CA ARG A 565 8.13 27.57 -10.10
C ARG A 565 8.32 26.13 -9.61
N GLY A 566 9.56 25.69 -9.43
CA GLY A 566 9.91 24.30 -9.13
C GLY A 566 10.49 24.11 -7.74
N ALA A 567 9.97 23.12 -7.02
CA ALA A 567 10.54 22.61 -5.78
C ALA A 567 10.23 21.13 -5.64
N SER A 568 11.14 20.40 -4.98
CA SER A 568 10.97 18.98 -4.73
C SER A 568 11.67 18.59 -3.43
N PHE A 569 11.07 17.65 -2.70
CA PHE A 569 11.67 17.02 -1.52
C PHE A 569 12.35 15.72 -1.92
N SER A 570 13.49 15.43 -1.31
CA SER A 570 14.03 14.08 -1.39
C SER A 570 13.10 13.12 -0.64
N PRO A 571 12.81 11.92 -1.20
CA PRO A 571 12.01 10.89 -0.55
C PRO A 571 12.45 10.45 0.85
N ASP A 572 13.70 10.69 1.25
CA ASP A 572 14.17 10.46 2.62
C ASP A 572 14.04 11.67 3.57
N ASN A 573 13.43 12.77 3.10
CA ASN A 573 13.13 13.98 3.85
C ASN A 573 14.37 14.68 4.44
N GLN A 574 15.54 14.52 3.81
CA GLN A 574 16.76 15.19 4.22
C GLN A 574 17.02 16.47 3.42
N LEU A 575 16.63 16.48 2.14
CA LEU A 575 16.99 17.52 1.19
C LEU A 575 15.77 18.18 0.55
N ILE A 576 15.96 19.44 0.19
CA ILE A 576 15.00 20.26 -0.54
C ILE A 576 15.73 20.84 -1.73
N ALA A 577 15.24 20.56 -2.94
CA ALA A 577 15.71 21.19 -4.16
C ALA A 577 14.75 22.32 -4.53
N PHE A 578 15.31 23.50 -4.78
CA PHE A 578 14.53 24.71 -4.98
C PHE A 578 15.06 25.57 -6.13
N VAL A 579 14.20 25.93 -7.07
CA VAL A 579 14.54 26.84 -8.17
C VAL A 579 14.50 28.30 -7.72
N ASN A 580 15.65 28.95 -7.61
CA ASN A 580 15.75 30.40 -7.40
C ASN A 580 15.95 31.18 -8.71
N ASN A 581 16.29 30.50 -9.81
CA ASN A 581 16.61 31.09 -11.10
C ASN A 581 17.59 32.28 -11.00
N GLU A 582 18.55 32.22 -10.06
CA GLU A 582 19.62 33.21 -9.96
C GLU A 582 20.57 33.05 -11.15
N LEU A 583 21.02 34.17 -11.72
CA LEU A 583 22.09 34.17 -12.71
C LEU A 583 23.43 34.10 -11.99
N THR A 584 24.33 33.27 -12.50
CA THR A 584 25.66 33.11 -11.92
C THR A 584 26.53 34.33 -12.29
N ILE A 585 27.28 34.89 -11.34
CA ILE A 585 28.19 36.00 -11.66
C ILE A 585 29.33 35.44 -12.54
N GLY A 586 29.42 35.91 -13.79
CA GLY A 586 30.45 35.50 -14.75
C GLY A 586 30.05 34.35 -15.69
N ASN A 587 28.83 33.82 -15.59
CA ASN A 587 28.26 32.87 -16.55
C ASN A 587 26.73 33.06 -16.60
N ASP A 588 26.15 33.17 -17.79
CA ASP A 588 24.71 33.41 -18.00
C ASP A 588 23.81 32.22 -17.57
N ASP A 589 24.39 31.21 -16.92
CA ASP A 589 23.67 30.07 -16.39
C ASP A 589 22.77 30.45 -15.20
N VAL A 590 21.57 29.89 -15.27
CA VAL A 590 20.53 29.93 -14.26
C VAL A 590 20.72 28.79 -13.26
N THR A 591 20.51 29.10 -11.98
CA THR A 591 20.73 28.15 -10.88
C THR A 591 19.45 27.67 -10.20
N PHE A 592 19.59 26.55 -9.49
CA PHE A 592 18.71 26.16 -8.40
C PHE A 592 19.56 25.72 -7.20
N LYS A 593 19.01 25.72 -5.98
CA LYS A 593 19.75 25.44 -4.74
C LYS A 593 19.24 24.17 -4.06
N LEU A 594 20.17 23.41 -3.48
CA LEU A 594 19.90 22.34 -2.54
C LEU A 594 20.05 22.85 -1.10
N TRP A 595 19.10 22.46 -0.26
CA TRP A 595 19.02 22.85 1.14
C TRP A 595 18.80 21.63 2.01
N ASN A 596 19.30 21.68 3.23
CA ASN A 596 18.89 20.77 4.28
C ASN A 596 17.51 21.17 4.81
N ARG A 597 16.84 20.24 5.47
CA ARG A 597 15.53 20.48 6.11
C ARG A 597 15.54 21.60 7.16
N ASP A 598 16.67 21.87 7.79
CA ASP A 598 16.83 22.94 8.78
C ASP A 598 16.95 24.35 8.16
N GLY A 599 16.99 24.44 6.83
CA GLY A 599 17.17 25.70 6.11
C GLY A 599 18.61 26.08 5.84
N THR A 600 19.57 25.19 6.07
CA THR A 600 20.96 25.46 5.70
C THR A 600 21.17 25.19 4.21
N PRO A 601 21.70 26.15 3.43
CA PRO A 601 22.00 25.93 2.01
C PRO A 601 23.19 24.97 1.89
N ILE A 602 23.04 23.94 1.08
CA ILE A 602 24.09 22.93 0.85
C ILE A 602 24.89 23.31 -0.38
N LYS A 603 24.21 23.56 -1.51
CA LYS A 603 24.88 23.76 -2.80
C LYS A 603 24.00 24.51 -3.77
N THR A 604 24.63 25.36 -4.58
CA THR A 604 24.02 25.98 -5.76
C THR A 604 24.39 25.16 -6.99
N LEU A 605 23.40 24.71 -7.74
CA LEU A 605 23.55 23.93 -8.96
C LEU A 605 23.32 24.88 -10.15
N SER A 606 24.37 25.09 -10.94
CA SER A 606 24.36 25.90 -12.16
C SER A 606 24.57 25.00 -13.38
N GLY A 607 23.92 25.35 -14.49
CA GLY A 607 24.18 24.70 -15.77
C GLY A 607 23.06 24.75 -16.79
N HIS A 608 21.86 25.19 -16.41
CA HIS A 608 20.80 25.55 -17.36
C HIS A 608 21.01 26.98 -17.85
N LYS A 609 20.71 27.26 -19.12
CA LYS A 609 20.90 28.59 -19.72
C LYS A 609 19.69 29.49 -19.56
N GLU A 610 18.53 28.89 -19.30
CA GLU A 610 17.27 29.59 -19.10
C GLU A 610 16.55 29.05 -17.85
N LYS A 611 15.38 29.62 -17.56
CA LYS A 611 14.63 29.36 -16.32
C LYS A 611 14.27 27.89 -16.18
N VAL A 612 14.59 27.32 -15.02
CA VAL A 612 14.12 26.00 -14.63
C VAL A 612 12.64 26.09 -14.25
N LYS A 613 11.81 25.21 -14.83
CA LYS A 613 10.36 25.18 -14.60
C LYS A 613 9.94 24.11 -13.61
N SER A 614 10.61 22.96 -13.65
CA SER A 614 10.22 21.79 -12.89
C SER A 614 11.45 21.05 -12.35
N LEU A 615 11.30 20.50 -11.14
CA LEU A 615 12.28 19.69 -10.43
C LEU A 615 11.58 18.44 -9.92
N SER A 616 12.26 17.30 -9.99
CA SER A 616 11.80 16.04 -9.40
C SER A 616 12.99 15.29 -8.83
N PHE A 617 12.92 14.89 -7.56
CA PHE A 617 13.80 13.87 -7.00
C PHE A 617 13.37 12.48 -7.48
N SER A 618 14.34 11.57 -7.63
CA SER A 618 14.08 10.14 -7.80
C SER A 618 13.58 9.51 -6.50
N TYR A 619 12.82 8.42 -6.60
CA TYR A 619 12.23 7.71 -5.45
C TYR A 619 13.27 7.19 -4.44
N ASP A 620 14.48 6.89 -4.91
CA ASP A 620 15.63 6.48 -4.08
C ASP A 620 16.41 7.64 -3.44
N SER A 621 15.97 8.89 -3.68
CA SER A 621 16.63 10.13 -3.22
C SER A 621 18.07 10.33 -3.73
N GLN A 622 18.50 9.59 -4.77
CA GLN A 622 19.88 9.67 -5.28
C GLN A 622 20.06 10.64 -6.44
N TYR A 623 18.97 10.99 -7.14
CA TYR A 623 19.01 11.77 -8.36
C TYR A 623 17.99 12.91 -8.34
N ILE A 624 18.27 13.94 -9.13
CA ILE A 624 17.39 15.08 -9.39
C ILE A 624 17.29 15.26 -10.90
N ALA A 625 16.09 15.47 -11.40
CA ALA A 625 15.83 15.88 -12.77
C ALA A 625 15.33 17.32 -12.78
N SER A 626 15.88 18.14 -13.65
CA SER A 626 15.47 19.53 -13.85
C SER A 626 15.09 19.78 -15.30
N GLY A 627 13.88 20.31 -15.54
CA GLY A 627 13.41 20.74 -16.87
C GLY A 627 13.42 22.26 -16.99
N SER A 628 13.89 22.78 -18.11
CA SER A 628 14.11 24.22 -18.33
C SER A 628 13.52 24.76 -19.63
N ASP A 629 13.33 26.08 -19.66
CA ASP A 629 13.05 26.85 -20.88
C ASP A 629 14.15 26.68 -21.94
N ASP A 630 15.36 26.26 -21.56
CA ASP A 630 16.48 25.98 -22.48
C ASP A 630 16.31 24.69 -23.30
N ARG A 631 15.13 24.06 -23.23
CA ARG A 631 14.70 22.87 -23.99
C ARG A 631 15.40 21.58 -23.57
N THR A 632 16.13 21.61 -22.45
CA THR A 632 16.85 20.43 -21.95
C THR A 632 16.31 19.94 -20.62
N ILE A 633 16.52 18.65 -20.37
CA ILE A 633 16.46 18.08 -19.02
C ILE A 633 17.88 17.84 -18.54
N LYS A 634 18.20 18.21 -17.30
CA LYS A 634 19.48 17.86 -16.68
C LYS A 634 19.26 16.89 -15.53
N LEU A 635 20.14 15.90 -15.45
CA LEU A 635 20.17 14.91 -14.39
C LEU A 635 21.36 15.18 -13.49
N TRP A 636 21.09 15.25 -12.20
CA TRP A 636 22.05 15.57 -11.17
C TRP A 636 22.08 14.43 -10.15
N THR A 637 23.24 14.18 -9.57
CA THR A 637 23.33 13.40 -8.35
C THR A 637 22.80 14.20 -7.16
N ARG A 638 22.52 13.50 -6.07
CA ARG A 638 22.11 14.06 -4.78
C ARG A 638 23.08 15.11 -4.23
N ASP A 639 24.38 14.95 -4.45
CA ASP A 639 25.42 15.92 -4.06
C ASP A 639 25.57 17.08 -5.08
N GLY A 640 24.71 17.12 -6.09
CA GLY A 640 24.59 18.19 -7.07
C GLY A 640 25.64 18.18 -8.17
N ALA A 641 26.22 17.02 -8.50
CA ALA A 641 27.04 16.85 -9.69
C ALA A 641 26.15 16.61 -10.91
N LEU A 642 26.42 17.31 -12.02
CA LEU A 642 25.72 17.08 -13.29
C LEU A 642 26.17 15.74 -13.90
N ILE A 643 25.23 14.80 -14.03
CA ILE A 643 25.46 13.49 -14.64
C ILE A 643 25.28 13.58 -16.15
N LYS A 644 24.16 14.18 -16.59
CA LYS A 644 23.78 14.16 -18.00
C LYS A 644 22.87 15.31 -18.37
N THR A 645 22.98 15.75 -19.62
CA THR A 645 22.01 16.66 -20.26
C THR A 645 21.26 15.85 -21.32
N LEU A 646 19.94 15.77 -21.18
CA LEU A 646 19.03 15.13 -22.11
C LEU A 646 18.50 16.21 -23.04
N SER A 647 18.87 16.11 -24.31
CA SER A 647 18.48 17.04 -25.37
C SER A 647 17.58 16.31 -26.36
N GLY A 648 16.55 16.99 -26.86
CA GLY A 648 15.65 16.43 -27.86
C GLY A 648 14.26 17.08 -27.93
N HIS A 649 13.87 17.87 -26.93
CA HIS A 649 12.70 18.74 -27.04
C HIS A 649 13.03 19.96 -27.90
N GLU A 650 12.03 20.46 -28.62
CA GLU A 650 12.17 21.61 -29.52
C GLU A 650 11.78 22.93 -28.84
N GLU A 651 11.03 22.85 -27.75
CA GLU A 651 10.56 23.97 -26.95
C GLU A 651 10.74 23.73 -25.44
N SER A 652 10.40 24.75 -24.64
CA SER A 652 10.50 24.75 -23.17
C SER A 652 9.94 23.48 -22.51
N VAL A 653 10.74 22.85 -21.65
CA VAL A 653 10.33 21.70 -20.83
C VAL A 653 9.57 22.20 -19.61
N VAL A 654 8.26 21.96 -19.59
CA VAL A 654 7.35 22.47 -18.55
C VAL A 654 7.25 21.58 -17.33
N SER A 655 7.41 20.26 -17.49
CA SER A 655 7.33 19.28 -16.40
C SER A 655 8.35 18.16 -16.56
N VAL A 656 8.91 17.71 -15.45
CA VAL A 656 9.72 16.50 -15.35
C VAL A 656 9.27 15.70 -14.12
N SER A 657 9.21 14.38 -14.24
CA SER A 657 8.75 13.50 -13.16
C SER A 657 9.46 12.15 -13.23
N PHE A 658 9.94 11.67 -12.08
CA PHE A 658 10.46 10.32 -11.91
C PHE A 658 9.35 9.32 -11.59
N SER A 659 9.58 8.08 -11.99
CA SER A 659 8.91 6.88 -11.47
C SER A 659 9.87 6.07 -10.58
N SER A 660 9.35 5.04 -9.91
CA SER A 660 10.11 4.22 -8.95
C SER A 660 11.22 3.37 -9.59
N ASP A 661 11.12 3.06 -10.88
CA ASP A 661 12.16 2.38 -11.65
C ASP A 661 13.23 3.36 -12.22
N ASN A 662 13.22 4.62 -11.76
CA ASN A 662 14.08 5.71 -12.21
C ASN A 662 13.88 6.13 -13.68
N THR A 663 12.75 5.77 -14.31
CA THR A 663 12.33 6.35 -15.58
C THR A 663 11.85 7.77 -15.39
N ILE A 664 12.20 8.65 -16.35
CA ILE A 664 11.85 10.07 -16.34
C ILE A 664 10.85 10.33 -17.46
N ALA A 665 9.70 10.92 -17.13
CA ALA A 665 8.83 11.56 -18.11
C ALA A 665 9.10 13.06 -18.15
N SER A 666 9.30 13.62 -19.35
CA SER A 666 9.40 15.06 -19.57
C SER A 666 8.34 15.52 -20.55
N ALA A 667 7.69 16.62 -20.25
CA ALA A 667 6.70 17.24 -21.12
C ALA A 667 7.14 18.65 -21.51
N SER A 668 6.92 19.03 -22.76
CA SER A 668 7.34 20.30 -23.33
C SER A 668 6.22 21.02 -24.06
N LYS A 669 6.38 22.32 -24.28
CA LYS A 669 5.50 23.14 -25.11
C LYS A 669 5.53 22.75 -26.60
N ASP A 670 6.42 21.86 -27.01
CA ASP A 670 6.43 21.27 -28.35
C ASP A 670 5.26 20.31 -28.60
N GLY A 671 4.43 20.04 -27.57
CA GLY A 671 3.31 19.09 -27.66
C GLY A 671 3.75 17.64 -27.52
N ILE A 672 4.94 17.40 -26.98
CA ILE A 672 5.52 16.06 -26.90
C ILE A 672 5.86 15.72 -25.45
N ILE A 673 5.53 14.49 -25.06
CA ILE A 673 6.10 13.85 -23.88
C ILE A 673 7.20 12.89 -24.32
N LYS A 674 8.36 12.99 -23.68
CA LYS A 674 9.47 12.08 -23.87
C LYS A 674 9.69 11.27 -22.60
N VAL A 675 9.89 9.97 -22.77
CA VAL A 675 10.18 9.04 -21.69
C VAL A 675 11.64 8.61 -21.81
N TRP A 676 12.42 8.81 -20.75
CA TRP A 676 13.85 8.60 -20.74
C TRP A 676 14.25 7.60 -19.67
N GLN A 677 15.28 6.82 -19.96
CA GLN A 677 16.02 6.08 -18.94
C GLN A 677 17.07 6.99 -18.29
N LEU A 678 17.49 6.65 -17.07
CA LEU A 678 18.52 7.39 -16.33
C LEU A 678 19.86 7.47 -17.11
N ASN A 679 20.16 6.48 -17.94
CA ASN A 679 21.33 6.47 -18.82
C ASN A 679 21.21 7.47 -20.00
N GLY A 680 20.09 8.19 -20.13
CA GLY A 680 19.78 9.17 -21.15
C GLY A 680 19.21 8.61 -22.45
N THR A 681 18.88 7.31 -22.50
CA THR A 681 18.22 6.71 -23.66
C THR A 681 16.78 7.18 -23.72
N LEU A 682 16.37 7.71 -24.88
CA LEU A 682 14.97 7.99 -25.17
C LEU A 682 14.24 6.66 -25.45
N VAL A 683 13.23 6.34 -24.63
CA VAL A 683 12.44 5.12 -24.72
C VAL A 683 11.23 5.34 -25.61
N THR A 684 10.46 6.39 -25.32
CA THR A 684 9.17 6.66 -25.97
C THR A 684 9.04 8.16 -26.26
N ASN A 685 8.39 8.47 -27.37
CA ASN A 685 8.05 9.82 -27.79
C ASN A 685 6.55 9.89 -28.09
N ILE A 686 5.80 10.65 -27.29
CA ILE A 686 4.33 10.65 -27.28
C ILE A 686 3.84 12.04 -27.69
N PRO A 687 3.27 12.20 -28.90
CA PRO A 687 2.61 13.45 -29.28
C PRO A 687 1.23 13.53 -28.61
N VAL A 688 0.97 14.60 -27.85
CA VAL A 688 -0.36 14.80 -27.25
C VAL A 688 -1.41 15.04 -28.33
N GLN A 689 -2.65 14.65 -28.06
CA GLN A 689 -3.76 14.78 -29.01
C GLN A 689 -4.59 16.06 -28.78
N MET A 690 -4.29 16.82 -27.72
CA MET A 690 -5.05 18.01 -27.32
C MET A 690 -4.92 19.15 -28.32
N GLU A 691 -6.03 19.80 -28.62
CA GLU A 691 -6.09 20.92 -29.55
C GLU A 691 -5.21 22.08 -29.05
N GLY A 692 -4.31 22.57 -29.91
CA GLY A 692 -3.33 23.62 -29.57
C GLY A 692 -2.01 23.11 -28.96
N ASN A 693 -1.88 21.83 -28.59
CA ASN A 693 -0.65 21.21 -28.07
C ASN A 693 -0.02 21.88 -26.83
N LEU A 694 -0.80 22.68 -26.09
CA LEU A 694 -0.29 23.43 -24.94
C LEU A 694 -0.35 22.59 -23.67
N ILE A 695 0.74 21.85 -23.43
CA ILE A 695 0.95 21.10 -22.19
C ILE A 695 1.33 22.07 -21.06
N THR A 696 0.62 21.98 -19.95
CA THR A 696 0.91 22.74 -18.73
C THR A 696 1.55 21.90 -17.64
N THR A 697 1.23 20.61 -17.60
CA THR A 697 1.67 19.70 -16.57
C THR A 697 1.67 18.26 -17.07
N ALA A 698 2.61 17.47 -16.56
CA ALA A 698 2.62 16.03 -16.78
C ALA A 698 3.22 15.33 -15.55
N ALA A 699 2.72 14.13 -15.27
CA ALA A 699 3.24 13.24 -14.25
C ALA A 699 3.30 11.81 -14.81
N ILE A 700 4.25 11.02 -14.32
CA ILE A 700 4.29 9.58 -14.51
C ILE A 700 3.83 8.90 -13.22
N SER A 701 3.12 7.78 -13.31
CA SER A 701 2.71 7.00 -12.15
C SER A 701 3.93 6.42 -11.42
N PRO A 702 3.87 6.20 -10.10
CA PRO A 702 5.00 5.63 -9.35
C PRO A 702 5.52 4.31 -9.95
N ASN A 703 4.65 3.43 -10.46
CA ASN A 703 5.01 2.17 -11.12
C ASN A 703 5.58 2.37 -12.54
N GLY A 704 5.53 3.60 -13.08
CA GLY A 704 6.04 3.95 -14.39
C GLY A 704 5.14 3.59 -15.55
N GLU A 705 3.97 2.98 -15.34
CA GLU A 705 3.12 2.44 -16.41
C GLU A 705 2.27 3.51 -17.10
N PHE A 706 1.83 4.54 -16.37
CA PHE A 706 0.88 5.54 -16.84
C PHE A 706 1.49 6.94 -16.83
N ILE A 707 1.06 7.77 -17.79
CA ILE A 707 1.42 9.17 -17.89
C ILE A 707 0.14 9.96 -18.03
N ALA A 708 -0.05 10.93 -17.15
CA ALA A 708 -1.18 11.86 -17.21
C ALA A 708 -0.68 13.26 -17.58
N VAL A 709 -1.41 13.93 -18.47
CA VAL A 709 -0.98 15.18 -19.10
C VAL A 709 -2.13 16.17 -19.10
N GLY A 710 -1.94 17.32 -18.47
CA GLY A 710 -2.93 18.40 -18.42
C GLY A 710 -2.63 19.50 -19.45
N GLY A 711 -3.68 20.10 -19.99
CA GLY A 711 -3.61 21.23 -20.91
C GLY A 711 -4.60 22.37 -20.62
N GLU A 712 -4.71 23.33 -21.55
CA GLU A 712 -5.48 24.58 -21.34
C GLU A 712 -6.99 24.43 -21.32
N GLU A 713 -7.54 23.46 -22.03
CA GLU A 713 -8.99 23.27 -22.19
C GLU A 713 -9.65 22.45 -21.06
N GLY A 714 -8.95 22.25 -19.94
CA GLY A 714 -9.47 21.43 -18.83
C GLY A 714 -9.50 19.92 -19.11
N ILE A 715 -8.91 19.48 -20.22
CA ILE A 715 -8.75 18.09 -20.62
C ILE A 715 -7.44 17.55 -20.04
N ILE A 716 -7.51 16.37 -19.42
CA ILE A 716 -6.32 15.56 -19.11
C ILE A 716 -6.29 14.38 -20.05
N GLU A 717 -5.16 14.13 -20.70
CA GLU A 717 -4.95 12.90 -21.46
C GLU A 717 -4.21 11.88 -20.60
N LEU A 718 -4.70 10.65 -20.59
CA LEU A 718 -4.05 9.52 -19.95
C LEU A 718 -3.46 8.59 -21.02
N TRP A 719 -2.19 8.26 -20.83
CA TRP A 719 -1.38 7.47 -21.75
C TRP A 719 -0.70 6.33 -20.99
N ASN A 720 -0.44 5.23 -21.68
CA ASN A 720 0.55 4.26 -21.21
C ASN A 720 1.95 4.76 -21.55
N ARG A 721 2.95 4.27 -20.82
CA ARG A 721 4.39 4.55 -21.04
C ARG A 721 4.87 4.21 -22.45
N ASP A 722 4.25 3.22 -23.10
CA ASP A 722 4.56 2.82 -24.48
C ASP A 722 4.03 3.81 -25.54
N GLY A 723 3.28 4.83 -25.12
CA GLY A 723 2.69 5.84 -25.98
C GLY A 723 1.29 5.49 -26.49
N THR A 724 0.69 4.40 -26.02
CA THR A 724 -0.71 4.11 -26.33
C THR A 724 -1.63 5.05 -25.56
N PHE A 725 -2.49 5.74 -26.31
CA PHE A 725 -3.52 6.60 -25.74
C PHE A 725 -4.58 5.76 -25.03
N ILE A 726 -4.91 6.10 -23.79
CA ILE A 726 -5.91 5.40 -22.99
C ILE A 726 -7.24 6.14 -23.08
N LYS A 727 -7.29 7.40 -22.63
CA LYS A 727 -8.53 8.19 -22.61
C LYS A 727 -8.29 9.67 -22.26
N ASN A 728 -9.29 10.49 -22.58
CA ASN A 728 -9.44 11.85 -22.07
C ASN A 728 -10.26 11.87 -20.78
N LEU A 729 -9.74 12.56 -19.76
CA LEU A 729 -10.43 12.91 -18.52
C LEU A 729 -10.90 14.36 -18.65
N SER A 730 -12.17 14.52 -19.00
CA SER A 730 -12.79 15.83 -19.17
C SER A 730 -13.68 16.16 -17.98
N GLY A 731 -13.60 17.39 -17.48
CA GLY A 731 -14.51 17.84 -16.44
C GLY A 731 -14.11 19.14 -15.74
N HIS A 732 -12.86 19.59 -15.88
CA HIS A 732 -12.47 20.93 -15.44
C HIS A 732 -13.02 21.99 -16.42
N LYS A 733 -13.25 23.20 -15.92
CA LYS A 733 -13.77 24.34 -16.68
C LYS A 733 -12.71 25.41 -16.98
N GLY A 734 -11.44 25.01 -16.98
CA GLY A 734 -10.30 25.87 -17.27
C GLY A 734 -8.99 25.08 -17.22
N LEU A 735 -7.88 25.80 -17.39
CA LEU A 735 -6.51 25.28 -17.43
C LEU A 735 -6.25 24.26 -16.32
N VAL A 736 -5.79 23.06 -16.68
CA VAL A 736 -5.28 22.09 -15.70
C VAL A 736 -3.89 22.54 -15.30
N THR A 737 -3.71 22.97 -14.06
CA THR A 737 -2.45 23.56 -13.59
C THR A 737 -1.48 22.50 -13.07
N LYS A 738 -2.01 21.41 -12.51
CA LYS A 738 -1.22 20.32 -11.93
C LYS A 738 -1.94 18.98 -12.03
N VAL A 739 -1.18 17.94 -12.38
CA VAL A 739 -1.59 16.54 -12.28
C VAL A 739 -0.60 15.77 -11.40
N THR A 740 -1.10 14.87 -10.57
CA THR A 740 -0.28 13.98 -9.73
C THR A 740 -0.97 12.64 -9.56
N PHE A 741 -0.18 11.58 -9.50
CA PHE A 741 -0.63 10.24 -9.14
C PHE A 741 -0.53 10.06 -7.62
N SER A 742 -1.41 9.22 -7.06
CA SER A 742 -1.31 8.78 -5.67
C SER A 742 -0.24 7.69 -5.53
N PRO A 743 0.51 7.66 -4.41
CA PRO A 743 1.51 6.62 -4.16
C PRO A 743 1.01 5.17 -4.13
N ASP A 744 -0.29 4.95 -3.97
CA ASP A 744 -0.92 3.61 -3.91
C ASP A 744 -1.40 3.09 -5.27
N GLU A 745 -1.18 3.84 -6.36
CA GLU A 745 -1.57 3.49 -7.74
C GLU A 745 -3.09 3.42 -7.99
N GLU A 746 -3.90 4.05 -7.14
CA GLU A 746 -5.36 3.98 -7.29
C GLU A 746 -5.98 5.25 -7.86
N THR A 747 -5.39 6.42 -7.56
CA THR A 747 -6.03 7.73 -7.78
C THR A 747 -5.13 8.76 -8.46
N ILE A 748 -5.69 9.52 -9.38
CA ILE A 748 -5.08 10.70 -10.00
C ILE A 748 -5.75 11.93 -9.40
N ALA A 749 -4.97 12.91 -8.93
CA ALA A 749 -5.50 14.21 -8.54
C ALA A 749 -5.12 15.26 -9.60
N THR A 750 -6.10 16.02 -10.03
CA THR A 750 -5.94 17.13 -10.97
C THR A 750 -6.43 18.42 -10.32
N ALA A 751 -5.64 19.48 -10.44
CA ALA A 751 -5.99 20.82 -10.01
C ALA A 751 -6.09 21.75 -11.22
N ALA A 752 -6.97 22.74 -11.13
CA ALA A 752 -7.23 23.64 -12.24
C ALA A 752 -7.48 25.10 -11.83
N GLN A 753 -7.49 25.95 -12.84
CA GLN A 753 -7.82 27.37 -12.74
C GLN A 753 -9.26 27.63 -12.27
N ASP A 754 -10.16 26.66 -12.44
CA ASP A 754 -11.55 26.74 -11.98
C ASP A 754 -11.74 26.64 -10.45
N GLY A 755 -10.65 26.56 -9.69
CA GLY A 755 -10.66 26.48 -8.23
C GLY A 755 -11.02 25.10 -7.68
N THR A 756 -11.08 24.08 -8.54
CA THR A 756 -11.45 22.72 -8.14
C THR A 756 -10.30 21.73 -8.23
N ILE A 757 -10.35 20.72 -7.36
CA ILE A 757 -9.55 19.50 -7.44
C ILE A 757 -10.47 18.39 -7.90
N LYS A 758 -10.05 17.57 -8.87
CA LYS A 758 -10.76 16.35 -9.25
C LYS A 758 -9.91 15.14 -8.96
N LEU A 759 -10.57 14.10 -8.45
CA LEU A 759 -9.97 12.80 -8.18
C LEU A 759 -10.50 11.82 -9.18
N TRP A 760 -9.61 11.06 -9.81
CA TRP A 760 -9.95 10.11 -10.86
C TRP A 760 -9.34 8.76 -10.51
N LYS A 761 -10.00 7.67 -10.85
CA LYS A 761 -9.35 6.36 -10.90
C LYS A 761 -8.44 6.31 -12.13
N PHE A 762 -7.45 5.43 -12.13
CA PHE A 762 -6.55 5.24 -13.28
C PHE A 762 -7.29 4.77 -14.54
N ASN A 763 -8.45 4.12 -14.40
CA ASN A 763 -9.31 3.78 -15.54
C ASN A 763 -10.05 5.00 -16.15
N GLY A 764 -9.84 6.19 -15.58
CA GLY A 764 -10.40 7.47 -15.99
C GLY A 764 -11.75 7.83 -15.39
N THR A 765 -12.29 7.03 -14.47
CA THR A 765 -13.54 7.35 -13.76
C THR A 765 -13.33 8.53 -12.83
N LEU A 766 -14.12 9.61 -12.98
CA LEU A 766 -14.18 10.69 -12.01
C LEU A 766 -14.77 10.17 -10.70
N ILE A 767 -13.96 10.18 -9.64
CA ILE A 767 -14.34 9.78 -8.28
C ILE A 767 -15.04 10.94 -7.59
N GLN A 768 -14.41 12.12 -7.60
CA GLN A 768 -14.87 13.26 -6.82
C GLN A 768 -14.45 14.59 -7.47
N THR A 769 -15.28 15.62 -7.28
CA THR A 769 -14.91 17.03 -7.52
C THR A 769 -14.97 17.79 -6.21
N ILE A 770 -13.82 18.31 -5.76
CA ILE A 770 -13.67 19.12 -4.56
C ILE A 770 -13.59 20.58 -4.98
N LYS A 771 -14.57 21.40 -4.54
CA LYS A 771 -14.49 22.87 -4.66
C LYS A 771 -13.52 23.39 -3.61
N ALA A 772 -12.24 23.33 -3.92
CA ALA A 772 -11.20 23.50 -2.93
C ALA A 772 -10.93 24.97 -2.58
N HIS A 773 -10.83 25.84 -3.59
CA HIS A 773 -10.36 27.20 -3.44
C HIS A 773 -11.26 28.21 -4.17
N THR A 774 -11.19 29.49 -3.77
CA THR A 774 -11.94 30.58 -4.44
C THR A 774 -11.17 31.17 -5.63
N GLY A 775 -9.88 30.88 -5.72
CA GLY A 775 -9.01 31.23 -6.84
C GLY A 775 -8.36 29.99 -7.48
N GLU A 776 -7.62 30.22 -8.56
CA GLU A 776 -6.85 29.20 -9.29
C GLU A 776 -5.93 28.41 -8.36
N ILE A 777 -6.01 27.09 -8.45
CA ILE A 777 -5.14 26.19 -7.71
C ILE A 777 -3.87 26.03 -8.54
N ASN A 778 -2.70 26.37 -8.00
CA ASN A 778 -1.43 26.24 -8.74
C ASN A 778 -0.83 24.83 -8.61
N THR A 779 -1.19 24.10 -7.56
CA THR A 779 -0.49 22.89 -7.17
C THR A 779 -1.36 22.00 -6.28
N VAL A 780 -1.18 20.68 -6.44
CA VAL A 780 -1.80 19.65 -5.62
C VAL A 780 -0.81 18.50 -5.44
N SER A 781 -0.78 17.90 -4.25
CA SER A 781 0.11 16.77 -3.92
C SER A 781 -0.60 15.79 -2.98
N PHE A 782 -0.34 14.49 -3.17
CA PHE A 782 -0.73 13.46 -2.22
C PHE A 782 0.27 13.33 -1.07
N SER A 783 -0.23 12.93 0.10
CA SER A 783 0.61 12.42 1.18
C SER A 783 1.18 11.04 0.82
N PRO A 784 2.32 10.62 1.42
CA PRO A 784 2.95 9.33 1.10
C PRO A 784 2.07 8.10 1.35
N ASN A 785 1.07 8.23 2.22
CA ASN A 785 0.10 7.18 2.52
C ASN A 785 -1.17 7.26 1.67
N SER A 786 -1.24 8.15 0.68
CA SER A 786 -2.37 8.40 -0.22
C SER A 786 -3.69 8.83 0.42
N LYS A 787 -3.71 9.06 1.74
CA LYS A 787 -4.95 9.39 2.47
C LYS A 787 -5.25 10.88 2.56
N ILE A 788 -4.31 11.74 2.23
CA ILE A 788 -4.45 13.19 2.39
C ILE A 788 -3.96 13.88 1.11
N ILE A 789 -4.64 14.95 0.73
CA ILE A 789 -4.21 15.85 -0.34
C ILE A 789 -3.97 17.24 0.23
N ILE A 790 -2.95 17.93 -0.28
CA ILE A 790 -2.67 19.33 -0.01
C ILE A 790 -2.75 20.13 -1.31
N SER A 791 -3.36 21.32 -1.25
CA SER A 791 -3.52 22.22 -2.39
C SER A 791 -3.10 23.63 -2.04
N GLY A 792 -2.45 24.31 -2.99
CA GLY A 792 -2.03 25.72 -2.87
C GLY A 792 -2.60 26.57 -3.99
N SER A 793 -3.07 27.78 -3.67
CA SER A 793 -3.87 28.60 -4.57
C SER A 793 -3.45 30.07 -4.61
N ASN A 794 -3.89 30.76 -5.67
CA ASN A 794 -3.87 32.22 -5.81
C ASN A 794 -4.74 32.94 -4.76
N ASP A 795 -5.62 32.22 -4.06
CA ASP A 795 -6.36 32.76 -2.90
C ASP A 795 -5.50 32.94 -1.65
N GLN A 796 -4.18 32.73 -1.76
CA GLN A 796 -3.19 32.90 -0.69
C GLN A 796 -3.36 31.88 0.45
N THR A 797 -4.07 30.78 0.21
CA THR A 797 -4.27 29.73 1.19
C THR A 797 -3.71 28.40 0.72
N ILE A 798 -3.44 27.55 1.71
CA ILE A 798 -3.19 26.13 1.51
C ILE A 798 -4.31 25.37 2.21
N LYS A 799 -4.85 24.35 1.56
CA LYS A 799 -5.89 23.52 2.16
C LYS A 799 -5.47 22.07 2.20
N LEU A 800 -5.87 21.40 3.28
CA LEU A 800 -5.62 20.00 3.51
C LEU A 800 -6.92 19.21 3.50
N TRP A 801 -6.94 18.11 2.77
CA TRP A 801 -8.15 17.33 2.53
C TRP A 801 -7.92 15.88 2.93
N GLN A 802 -8.78 15.33 3.77
CA GLN A 802 -8.81 13.89 4.07
C GLN A 802 -9.56 13.16 2.96
N LEU A 803 -8.97 12.08 2.47
CA LEU A 803 -9.65 11.10 1.64
C LEU A 803 -10.09 9.96 2.56
N ASP A 804 -11.39 9.81 2.78
CA ASP A 804 -11.95 8.72 3.56
C ASP A 804 -12.35 7.58 2.60
N GLY A 805 -11.94 6.35 2.92
CA GLY A 805 -12.10 5.19 2.05
C GLY A 805 -13.50 4.55 2.09
N THR A 806 -14.49 5.22 2.68
CA THR A 806 -15.85 4.70 2.87
C THR A 806 -16.94 5.61 2.33
N LEU A 807 -16.67 6.92 2.26
CA LEU A 807 -17.45 7.98 1.65
C LEU A 807 -16.44 9.00 1.10
N LEU A 808 -16.28 9.06 -0.22
CA LEU A 808 -15.35 9.99 -0.87
C LEU A 808 -15.90 11.43 -0.85
N ASP A 809 -16.13 11.96 0.36
CA ASP A 809 -16.52 13.33 0.65
C ASP A 809 -15.27 14.04 1.20
N GLY A 810 -14.24 14.18 0.36
CA GLY A 810 -13.00 14.93 0.61
C GLY A 810 -13.18 16.05 1.65
N THR A 811 -12.84 15.74 2.90
CA THR A 811 -13.20 16.59 4.04
C THR A 811 -12.06 17.55 4.29
N LEU A 812 -12.36 18.86 4.31
CA LEU A 812 -11.38 19.88 4.66
C LEU A 812 -10.93 19.66 6.11
N ILE A 813 -9.68 19.24 6.29
CA ILE A 813 -9.06 19.06 7.61
C ILE A 813 -8.65 20.42 8.17
N ASP A 814 -7.96 21.22 7.34
CA ASP A 814 -7.39 22.49 7.79
C ASP A 814 -7.18 23.47 6.62
N THR A 815 -7.13 24.76 6.92
CA THR A 815 -6.75 25.83 6.00
C THR A 815 -5.61 26.65 6.60
N PHE A 816 -4.45 26.62 5.96
CA PHE A 816 -3.31 27.43 6.34
C PHE A 816 -3.41 28.80 5.68
N VAL A 817 -3.39 29.83 6.53
CA VAL A 817 -3.42 31.25 6.18
C VAL A 817 -2.16 31.92 6.74
N GLY A 818 -1.70 32.99 6.09
CA GLY A 818 -0.47 33.70 6.47
C GLY A 818 0.44 34.01 5.29
N HIS A 819 0.16 33.45 4.13
CA HIS A 819 0.82 33.83 2.88
C HIS A 819 0.34 35.21 2.43
N SER A 820 1.26 36.10 2.07
CA SER A 820 0.94 37.45 1.58
C SER A 820 0.72 37.52 0.07
N ASP A 821 0.85 36.38 -0.62
CA ASP A 821 0.70 36.23 -2.06
C ASP A 821 0.34 34.77 -2.40
N SER A 822 0.12 34.51 -3.68
CA SER A 822 -0.22 33.23 -4.28
C SER A 822 0.75 32.13 -3.88
N VAL A 823 0.19 30.97 -3.54
CA VAL A 823 0.95 29.77 -3.24
C VAL A 823 1.19 29.00 -4.52
N ILE A 824 2.44 28.97 -4.97
CA ILE A 824 2.80 28.41 -6.28
C ILE A 824 3.21 26.94 -6.24
N ASN A 825 3.65 26.45 -5.09
CA ASN A 825 4.05 25.06 -4.92
C ASN A 825 3.83 24.60 -3.47
N VAL A 826 3.35 23.37 -3.31
CA VAL A 826 3.18 22.67 -2.03
C VAL A 826 3.50 21.20 -2.27
N ASN A 827 4.25 20.60 -1.36
CA ASN A 827 4.55 19.17 -1.39
C ASN A 827 4.49 18.62 0.02
N PHE A 828 4.11 17.34 0.12
CA PHE A 828 4.30 16.59 1.36
C PHE A 828 5.75 16.18 1.53
N ASN A 829 6.18 16.12 2.79
CA ASN A 829 7.35 15.34 3.11
C ASN A 829 7.05 13.85 2.89
N SER A 830 8.06 13.13 2.45
CA SER A 830 8.04 11.71 2.14
C SER A 830 8.39 10.86 3.37
N ASN A 831 7.76 11.15 4.52
CA ASN A 831 7.94 10.28 5.67
C ASN A 831 7.07 9.02 5.47
N GLY A 832 7.69 7.94 5.00
CA GLY A 832 7.17 6.56 5.16
C GLY A 832 7.12 6.11 6.64
N LYS A 833 7.56 6.97 7.57
CA LYS A 833 7.51 6.78 9.02
C LYS A 833 6.37 7.63 9.61
N LYS A 834 5.62 7.06 10.55
CA LYS A 834 4.77 7.80 11.49
C LYS A 834 5.64 8.75 12.34
N SER A 835 6.03 9.91 11.81
CA SER A 835 6.31 11.07 12.66
C SER A 835 4.96 11.71 13.00
N PRO A 836 4.69 12.06 14.27
CA PRO A 836 3.52 12.88 14.62
C PRO A 836 3.63 14.32 14.11
N LEU A 837 4.78 14.68 13.51
CA LEU A 837 5.05 15.99 12.92
C LEU A 837 5.03 15.87 11.40
N LEU A 838 4.01 16.48 10.79
CA LEU A 838 3.73 16.42 9.38
C LEU A 838 4.20 17.75 8.79
N THR A 839 5.52 17.89 8.65
CA THR A 839 6.09 19.16 8.18
C THR A 839 5.71 19.39 6.71
N ARG A 840 4.88 20.39 6.45
CA ARG A 840 4.44 20.79 5.10
C ARG A 840 5.26 22.00 4.67
N MET A 841 5.58 22.15 3.39
CA MET A 841 6.20 23.38 2.93
C MET A 841 5.45 24.00 1.77
N ALA A 842 5.43 25.33 1.77
CA ALA A 842 4.75 26.12 0.78
C ALA A 842 5.59 27.27 0.29
N GLN A 843 5.48 27.52 -1.02
CA GLN A 843 6.21 28.56 -1.71
C GLN A 843 5.33 29.74 -2.07
N LEU A 844 5.83 30.95 -1.80
CA LEU A 844 5.23 32.21 -2.23
C LEU A 844 5.82 32.72 -3.54
N ASN A 845 5.01 33.47 -4.29
CA ASN A 845 5.42 34.24 -5.46
C ASN A 845 6.64 35.16 -5.21
N PHE A 846 6.85 35.69 -3.99
CA PHE A 846 7.93 36.64 -3.69
C PHE A 846 9.16 36.05 -2.98
N GLY A 847 9.44 34.75 -3.12
CA GLY A 847 10.72 34.20 -2.67
C GLY A 847 10.83 34.02 -1.16
N ALA A 848 9.75 33.59 -0.50
CA ALA A 848 9.82 33.10 0.87
C ALA A 848 9.16 31.72 0.95
N TRP A 849 9.84 30.79 1.63
CA TRP A 849 9.32 29.46 1.93
C TRP A 849 8.84 29.40 3.36
N MET A 850 7.71 28.75 3.59
CA MET A 850 7.17 28.52 4.92
C MET A 850 7.11 27.02 5.18
N SER A 851 7.76 26.57 6.25
CA SER A 851 7.58 25.23 6.81
C SER A 851 6.46 25.27 7.85
N LEU A 852 5.45 24.43 7.71
CA LEU A 852 4.27 24.32 8.58
C LEU A 852 4.31 22.99 9.35
N LEU A 853 3.86 22.98 10.60
CA LEU A 853 3.84 21.82 11.51
C LEU A 853 2.73 20.80 11.23
#